data_AF-A0A517YJY8-F1
#
_entry.id   AF-A0A517YJY8-F1
#
_cell.length_a   1.000
_cell.length_b   1.000
_cell.length_c   1.000
_cell.angle_alpha   90.00
_cell.angle_beta   90.00
_cell.angle_gamma   90.00
#
_symmetry.space_group_name_H-M   'P 1'
#
loop_
_entity.id
_entity.type
_entity.pdbx_description
1 polymer ?
#
loop_
_entity_poly.entity_id
_entity_poly.type
_entity_poly.pdbx_seq_one_letter_code
_entity_poly.pdbx_strand_id
1 'polypeptide(L)'
;MPRPYLFGSSLLAASLLWFVNSAIGADTPQPSLHERIDRLMEQGSVGPSAPICSDADFVRRVWLDVAGMVPPADEVRAFLADTTTDKRAKLIDRLLASPQFNRHMTLVLDATINERRADKGVTTPDWQIYLYKSLTEQKPLDQLLREVIISDGVDANLRPAAKFMLDRDCEPNVVTRDLGRLVFGMDLQCAQCHDHPLVDDYLQADYYGLYAFVMRSTVFPDPKNKQIRQIAEAAEGEANFKSVFTGNSGEKVQPRLPKGLGTFEPVVKKGYEYVVKPSKEARAVPKYSRRQQLAGAFEKSIHFRRNLANRLWAQVMGRGLVHPVDNHHPANPPAHPQVLTLLSDELPALKYDLRNVLRELLLTNTYQRSCEITAPANSDLATIEQQLSQFANQRTELVSAKEQKKAVWNESLAKLEEARAKLTEAAKTLNPLKAAVAAAQAEVAKAKAAVTVAQADAEKKKTHAVAVNTAAAKAKEAADLLKDDKVLVEAAAKIAERAKAVTALEAAAAKKTTSLTAALEPLQKKEQEAQAAVDKELATLPTPAQITELETAERNANAVFNDAQYAVADLETRESLTKLLQQYAELQVSDVAAAARLWNQLVEELANRGQIALLKPLTAEQFALSTMQAAGLISVQQQAAEAAVTKSAPEEWKKASDADKPVVMKKLSEPKVFENVRGQLAEFVRLYGGLPGQDFQATVNQALFFGNGSILDTWLKPTPGNLVARAQEKKEPAEVADELYHALFARPATADETTAISDYLKERKEDRPVALAELTWALLASSEFRFNH
;
A
#
# COMPACT_ATOMS: atom_id res chain seq x y z
N MET A 1 -11.11 -34.93 -22.25
CA MET A 1 -12.45 -35.50 -21.99
C MET A 1 -12.70 -35.46 -20.50
N PRO A 2 -13.76 -34.78 -20.00
CA PRO A 2 -14.07 -34.68 -18.57
C PRO A 2 -15.32 -35.50 -18.17
N ARG A 3 -15.33 -36.11 -16.97
CA ARG A 3 -16.52 -36.57 -16.18
C ARG A 3 -16.05 -37.28 -14.87
N PRO A 4 -16.91 -37.51 -13.85
CA PRO A 4 -17.14 -36.53 -12.78
C PRO A 4 -17.01 -37.15 -11.36
N TYR A 5 -17.25 -36.36 -10.30
CA TYR A 5 -17.61 -36.92 -8.99
C TYR A 5 -18.83 -36.22 -8.39
N LEU A 6 -19.67 -37.02 -7.72
CA LEU A 6 -21.02 -36.69 -7.27
C LEU A 6 -21.01 -36.10 -5.86
N PHE A 7 -21.90 -35.12 -5.62
CA PHE A 7 -22.35 -34.76 -4.28
C PHE A 7 -23.44 -35.73 -3.80
N GLY A 8 -23.44 -36.04 -2.51
CA GLY A 8 -24.57 -36.67 -1.80
C GLY A 8 -25.15 -35.69 -0.79
N SER A 9 -26.48 -35.55 -0.77
CA SER A 9 -27.20 -34.50 -0.03
C SER A 9 -28.11 -35.09 1.05
N SER A 10 -28.16 -34.46 2.23
CA SER A 10 -29.24 -34.48 3.26
C SER A 10 -28.98 -33.29 4.19
N LEU A 11 -29.73 -32.17 4.16
CA LEU A 11 -31.04 -31.92 4.84
C LEU A 11 -30.95 -32.11 6.37
N LEU A 12 -31.48 -31.28 7.29
CA LEU A 12 -32.19 -29.98 7.37
C LEU A 12 -32.10 -29.56 8.88
N ALA A 13 -32.24 -28.32 9.40
CA ALA A 13 -32.51 -26.94 8.93
C ALA A 13 -31.80 -25.96 9.95
N ALA A 14 -32.06 -24.65 10.12
CA ALA A 14 -32.99 -23.67 9.55
C ALA A 14 -32.38 -22.25 9.57
N SER A 15 -32.42 -21.55 8.44
CA SER A 15 -32.13 -20.11 8.33
C SER A 15 -32.78 -19.58 7.05
N LEU A 16 -34.00 -19.04 7.18
CA LEU A 16 -34.84 -18.70 6.03
C LEU A 16 -35.38 -17.28 6.18
N LEU A 17 -34.57 -16.32 5.76
CA LEU A 17 -34.89 -14.95 5.35
C LEU A 17 -33.60 -14.37 4.73
N TRP A 18 -33.71 -13.60 3.63
CA TRP A 18 -32.62 -13.20 2.73
C TRP A 18 -32.04 -14.32 1.84
N PHE A 19 -32.86 -14.82 0.89
CA PHE A 19 -32.44 -15.04 -0.51
C PHE A 19 -33.66 -15.38 -1.40
N VAL A 20 -34.53 -14.39 -1.64
CA VAL A 20 -35.51 -14.45 -2.74
C VAL A 20 -35.58 -13.07 -3.43
N ASN A 21 -34.65 -12.83 -4.35
CA ASN A 21 -34.97 -12.14 -5.60
C ASN A 21 -33.94 -12.49 -6.68
N SER A 22 -34.13 -13.63 -7.36
CA SER A 22 -33.29 -14.07 -8.49
C SER A 22 -34.08 -15.03 -9.39
N ALA A 23 -35.17 -14.53 -9.98
CA ALA A 23 -35.91 -15.24 -11.04
C ALA A 23 -36.77 -14.34 -11.96
N ILE A 24 -36.75 -13.01 -11.80
CA ILE A 24 -37.45 -12.06 -12.71
C ILE A 24 -36.55 -10.84 -12.90
N GLY A 25 -36.16 -10.55 -14.15
CA GLY A 25 -35.33 -9.39 -14.52
C GLY A 25 -33.84 -9.72 -14.73
N ALA A 26 -33.52 -10.42 -15.82
CA ALA A 26 -32.15 -10.84 -16.16
C ALA A 26 -31.60 -10.19 -17.46
N ASP A 27 -32.01 -8.95 -17.76
CA ASP A 27 -31.61 -8.24 -18.99
C ASP A 27 -31.27 -6.74 -18.78
N THR A 28 -31.29 -6.23 -17.55
CA THR A 28 -30.76 -4.88 -17.25
C THR A 28 -29.27 -4.98 -16.91
N PRO A 29 -28.37 -4.29 -17.65
CA PRO A 29 -26.98 -4.14 -17.23
C PRO A 29 -26.91 -3.55 -15.82
N GLN A 30 -25.94 -3.99 -15.01
CA GLN A 30 -25.70 -3.27 -13.76
C GLN A 30 -25.22 -1.85 -14.07
N PRO A 31 -25.68 -0.83 -13.31
CA PRO A 31 -25.19 0.53 -13.46
C PRO A 31 -23.67 0.60 -13.25
N SER A 32 -23.04 1.62 -13.82
CA SER A 32 -21.61 1.86 -13.66
C SER A 32 -21.23 2.07 -12.18
N LEU A 33 -19.93 1.99 -11.86
CA LEU A 33 -19.49 2.24 -10.49
C LEU A 33 -19.74 3.70 -10.10
N HIS A 34 -19.48 4.66 -10.98
CA HIS A 34 -19.82 6.07 -10.74
C HIS A 34 -21.32 6.31 -10.51
N GLU A 35 -22.21 5.69 -11.29
CA GLU A 35 -23.66 5.77 -11.07
C GLU A 35 -24.08 5.14 -9.73
N ARG A 36 -23.41 4.08 -9.29
CA ARG A 36 -23.67 3.43 -7.99
C ARG A 36 -23.18 4.30 -6.83
N ILE A 37 -22.01 4.93 -6.97
CA ILE A 37 -21.48 5.90 -5.99
C ILE A 37 -22.43 7.09 -5.87
N ASP A 38 -22.82 7.72 -6.98
CA ASP A 38 -23.69 8.91 -6.94
C ASP A 38 -25.06 8.61 -6.30
N ARG A 39 -25.65 7.43 -6.55
CA ARG A 39 -26.88 7.01 -5.86
C ARG A 39 -26.71 6.91 -4.35
N LEU A 40 -25.58 6.39 -3.87
CA LEU A 40 -25.30 6.30 -2.44
C LEU A 40 -25.01 7.67 -1.82
N MET A 41 -24.29 8.53 -2.53
CA MET A 41 -24.03 9.92 -2.12
C MET A 41 -25.32 10.73 -2.02
N GLU A 42 -26.22 10.60 -3.00
CA GLU A 42 -27.55 11.22 -2.99
C GLU A 42 -28.42 10.67 -1.85
N GLN A 43 -28.44 9.35 -1.63
CA GLN A 43 -29.13 8.72 -0.50
C GLN A 43 -28.58 9.14 0.87
N GLY A 44 -27.28 9.46 0.96
CA GLY A 44 -26.60 9.96 2.15
C GLY A 44 -26.65 11.48 2.30
N SER A 45 -27.23 12.22 1.35
CA SER A 45 -27.28 13.68 1.37
C SER A 45 -28.26 14.24 2.40
N VAL A 46 -28.04 15.50 2.78
CA VAL A 46 -28.89 16.30 3.67
C VAL A 46 -28.92 17.74 3.17
N GLY A 47 -30.12 18.28 2.94
CA GLY A 47 -30.26 19.64 2.38
C GLY A 47 -29.77 19.75 0.93
N PRO A 48 -29.40 20.96 0.47
CA PRO A 48 -28.99 21.17 -0.92
C PRO A 48 -27.60 20.59 -1.20
N SER A 49 -27.39 20.16 -2.44
CA SER A 49 -26.05 19.94 -3.00
C SER A 49 -25.72 21.07 -3.97
N ALA A 50 -24.44 21.40 -4.11
CA ALA A 50 -23.97 22.37 -5.11
C ALA A 50 -24.38 21.92 -6.52
N PRO A 51 -24.58 22.83 -7.48
CA PRO A 51 -24.80 22.45 -8.87
C PRO A 51 -23.59 21.69 -9.45
N ILE A 52 -23.75 21.06 -10.60
CA ILE A 52 -22.60 20.61 -11.38
C ILE A 52 -21.79 21.84 -11.81
N CYS A 53 -20.46 21.78 -11.65
CA CYS A 53 -19.55 22.87 -11.97
C CYS A 53 -19.54 23.21 -13.47
N SER A 54 -19.09 24.41 -13.81
CA SER A 54 -18.98 24.83 -15.20
C SER A 54 -17.93 23.99 -15.95
N ASP A 55 -17.96 24.04 -17.29
CA ASP A 55 -16.94 23.37 -18.08
C ASP A 55 -15.54 23.97 -17.90
N ALA A 56 -15.45 25.24 -17.48
CA ALA A 56 -14.18 25.91 -17.18
C ALA A 56 -13.57 25.37 -15.88
N ASP A 57 -14.38 25.27 -14.82
CA ASP A 57 -13.97 24.67 -13.54
C ASP A 57 -13.57 23.20 -13.78
N PHE A 58 -14.40 22.45 -14.51
CA PHE A 58 -14.16 21.04 -14.80
C PHE A 58 -12.84 20.82 -15.56
N VAL A 59 -12.56 21.58 -16.63
CA VAL A 59 -11.32 21.43 -17.41
C VAL A 59 -10.10 21.81 -16.58
N ARG A 60 -10.18 22.85 -15.75
CA ARG A 60 -9.11 23.18 -14.79
C ARG A 60 -8.86 22.02 -13.82
N ARG A 61 -9.93 21.56 -13.16
CA ARG A 61 -9.88 20.55 -12.09
C ARG A 61 -9.33 19.22 -12.56
N VAL A 62 -9.85 18.69 -13.66
CA VAL A 62 -9.39 17.40 -14.21
C VAL A 62 -7.96 17.46 -14.73
N TRP A 63 -7.49 18.58 -15.27
CA TRP A 63 -6.07 18.72 -15.64
C TRP A 63 -5.16 18.77 -14.41
N LEU A 64 -5.55 19.48 -13.35
CA LEU A 64 -4.78 19.53 -12.11
C LEU A 64 -4.72 18.18 -11.39
N ASP A 65 -5.84 17.45 -11.32
CA ASP A 65 -5.93 16.17 -10.61
C ASP A 65 -5.42 14.96 -11.41
N VAL A 66 -5.37 15.06 -12.75
CA VAL A 66 -4.92 13.95 -13.62
C VAL A 66 -3.52 14.21 -14.22
N ALA A 67 -3.25 15.41 -14.75
CA ALA A 67 -1.97 15.76 -15.39
C ALA A 67 -0.99 16.52 -14.46
N GLY A 68 -1.45 16.95 -13.29
CA GLY A 68 -0.64 17.63 -12.29
C GLY A 68 -0.27 19.07 -12.64
N MET A 69 -0.98 19.71 -13.57
CA MET A 69 -0.75 21.10 -13.98
C MET A 69 -1.99 21.68 -14.68
N VAL A 70 -2.11 23.01 -14.74
CA VAL A 70 -3.16 23.69 -15.53
C VAL A 70 -3.10 23.30 -17.02
N PRO A 71 -4.23 23.33 -17.75
CA PRO A 71 -4.25 23.04 -19.19
C PRO A 71 -3.52 24.10 -20.05
N PRO A 72 -3.02 23.72 -21.24
CA PRO A 72 -2.70 24.67 -22.31
C PRO A 72 -3.94 25.49 -22.76
N ALA A 73 -3.76 26.76 -23.09
CA ALA A 73 -4.87 27.66 -23.44
C ALA A 73 -5.67 27.23 -24.69
N ASP A 74 -5.01 26.59 -25.66
CA ASP A 74 -5.61 25.99 -26.85
C ASP A 74 -6.46 24.75 -26.51
N GLU A 75 -6.00 23.90 -25.60
CA GLU A 75 -6.77 22.77 -25.05
C GLU A 75 -8.03 23.24 -24.30
N VAL A 76 -7.95 24.35 -23.55
CA VAL A 76 -9.13 24.96 -22.90
C VAL A 76 -10.12 25.46 -23.94
N ARG A 77 -9.68 26.30 -24.89
CA ARG A 77 -10.56 26.86 -25.92
C ARG A 77 -11.24 25.75 -26.75
N ALA A 78 -10.51 24.68 -27.08
CA ALA A 78 -11.07 23.52 -27.78
C ALA A 78 -12.14 22.80 -26.96
N PHE A 79 -11.91 22.59 -25.66
CA PHE A 79 -12.88 21.93 -24.76
C PHE A 79 -14.12 22.77 -24.46
N LEU A 80 -13.96 24.09 -24.32
CA LEU A 80 -15.08 25.02 -24.13
C LEU A 80 -15.94 25.17 -25.39
N ALA A 81 -15.32 25.06 -26.59
CA ALA A 81 -16.02 25.06 -27.87
C ALA A 81 -16.70 23.73 -28.23
N ASP A 82 -16.29 22.61 -27.62
CA ASP A 82 -16.92 21.31 -27.83
C ASP A 82 -18.33 21.29 -27.18
N THR A 83 -19.34 20.93 -27.96
CA THR A 83 -20.75 20.84 -27.54
C THR A 83 -21.24 19.40 -27.40
N THR A 84 -20.36 18.39 -27.55
CA THR A 84 -20.72 16.98 -27.40
C THR A 84 -20.97 16.63 -25.92
N THR A 85 -22.01 15.82 -25.68
CA THR A 85 -22.48 15.47 -24.33
C THR A 85 -21.51 14.57 -23.56
N ASP A 86 -20.60 13.89 -24.26
CA ASP A 86 -19.59 12.98 -23.71
C ASP A 86 -18.19 13.63 -23.62
N LYS A 87 -18.04 14.93 -23.91
CA LYS A 87 -16.75 15.63 -23.90
C LYS A 87 -15.98 15.50 -22.58
N ARG A 88 -16.68 15.50 -21.44
CA ARG A 88 -16.08 15.33 -20.10
C ARG A 88 -15.45 13.95 -19.95
N ALA A 89 -16.15 12.89 -20.36
CA ALA A 89 -15.65 11.52 -20.35
C ALA A 89 -14.47 11.34 -21.33
N LYS A 90 -14.57 11.88 -22.55
CA LYS A 90 -13.47 11.90 -23.54
C LYS A 90 -12.22 12.60 -23.00
N LEU A 91 -12.38 13.72 -22.29
CA LEU A 91 -11.26 14.43 -21.67
C LEU A 91 -10.62 13.61 -20.55
N ILE A 92 -11.42 13.02 -19.65
CA ILE A 92 -10.95 12.11 -18.61
C ILE A 92 -10.15 10.95 -19.22
N ASP A 93 -10.70 10.26 -20.22
CA ASP A 93 -10.06 9.11 -20.86
C ASP A 93 -8.75 9.50 -21.58
N ARG A 94 -8.71 10.66 -22.23
CA ARG A 94 -7.51 11.19 -22.88
C ARG A 94 -6.42 11.57 -21.88
N LEU A 95 -6.77 12.20 -20.76
CA LEU A 95 -5.82 12.58 -19.72
C LEU A 95 -5.33 11.35 -18.95
N LEU A 96 -6.21 10.41 -18.63
CA LEU A 96 -5.86 9.13 -18.03
C LEU A 96 -5.03 8.24 -18.96
N ALA A 97 -5.04 8.43 -20.27
CA ALA A 97 -4.13 7.77 -21.21
C ALA A 97 -2.77 8.50 -21.38
N SER A 98 -2.61 9.69 -20.79
CA SER A 98 -1.47 10.58 -21.10
C SER A 98 -0.17 10.20 -20.38
N PRO A 99 1.00 10.56 -20.96
CA PRO A 99 2.28 10.53 -20.24
C PRO A 99 2.33 11.48 -19.04
N GLN A 100 1.61 12.62 -19.10
CA GLN A 100 1.55 13.60 -18.02
C GLN A 100 0.91 13.02 -16.76
N PHE A 101 -0.07 12.13 -16.89
CA PHE A 101 -0.60 11.34 -15.78
C PHE A 101 0.46 10.45 -15.13
N ASN A 102 1.31 9.78 -15.91
CA ASN A 102 2.39 8.95 -15.37
C ASN A 102 3.37 9.80 -14.56
N ARG A 103 3.69 11.01 -15.03
CA ARG A 103 4.52 11.98 -14.28
C ARG A 103 3.81 12.45 -13.01
N HIS A 104 2.55 12.86 -13.08
CA HIS A 104 1.80 13.34 -11.92
C HIS A 104 1.70 12.26 -10.83
N MET A 105 1.22 11.07 -11.18
CA MET A 105 1.09 9.97 -10.23
C MET A 105 2.44 9.44 -9.73
N THR A 106 3.54 9.61 -10.48
CA THR A 106 4.89 9.37 -9.95
C THR A 106 5.20 10.28 -8.77
N LEU A 107 4.91 11.58 -8.88
CA LEU A 107 5.14 12.55 -7.81
C LEU A 107 4.22 12.32 -6.60
N VAL A 108 2.93 12.02 -6.85
CA VAL A 108 1.96 11.68 -5.80
C VAL A 108 2.37 10.43 -5.02
N LEU A 109 2.74 9.34 -5.72
CA LEU A 109 3.15 8.09 -5.08
C LEU A 109 4.50 8.22 -4.36
N ASP A 110 5.44 9.00 -4.88
CA ASP A 110 6.71 9.27 -4.20
C ASP A 110 6.51 10.04 -2.89
N ALA A 111 5.76 11.14 -2.93
CA ALA A 111 5.41 11.90 -1.73
C ALA A 111 4.62 11.05 -0.71
N THR A 112 3.72 10.18 -1.17
CA THR A 112 2.89 9.33 -0.30
C THR A 112 3.68 8.19 0.35
N ILE A 113 4.52 7.48 -0.41
CA ILE A 113 5.22 6.26 0.08
C ILE A 113 6.49 6.63 0.87
N ASN A 114 7.24 7.63 0.40
CA ASN A 114 8.53 8.00 0.99
C ASN A 114 8.46 9.24 1.88
N GLU A 115 7.34 9.97 1.95
CA GLU A 115 7.16 11.16 2.82
C GLU A 115 8.30 12.20 2.65
N ARG A 116 8.84 12.35 1.43
CA ARG A 116 9.97 13.24 1.10
C ARG A 116 11.23 13.01 1.96
N ARG A 117 11.44 11.78 2.45
CA ARG A 117 12.62 11.38 3.25
C ARG A 117 13.92 11.46 2.43
N ALA A 118 15.02 11.70 3.12
CA ALA A 118 16.35 11.76 2.51
C ALA A 118 16.79 10.38 1.98
N ASP A 119 17.38 10.37 0.77
CA ASP A 119 17.91 9.18 0.11
C ASP A 119 19.00 8.50 0.96
N LYS A 120 18.84 7.20 1.23
CA LYS A 120 19.82 6.42 2.02
C LYS A 120 20.46 5.25 1.29
N GLY A 121 19.94 4.85 0.13
CA GLY A 121 20.47 3.73 -0.67
C GLY A 121 19.83 3.56 -2.07
N VAL A 122 18.70 4.20 -2.32
CA VAL A 122 18.08 4.38 -3.64
C VAL A 122 17.85 5.87 -3.84
N THR A 123 18.32 6.43 -4.96
CA THR A 123 18.12 7.84 -5.24
C THR A 123 16.67 8.14 -5.58
N THR A 124 16.18 9.33 -5.27
CA THR A 124 14.83 9.76 -5.67
C THR A 124 14.61 9.65 -7.19
N PRO A 125 15.56 10.04 -8.08
CA PRO A 125 15.45 9.78 -9.52
C PRO A 125 15.27 8.30 -9.90
N ASP A 126 16.04 7.36 -9.33
CA ASP A 126 15.91 5.93 -9.65
C ASP A 126 14.52 5.39 -9.29
N TRP A 127 14.00 5.82 -8.13
CA TRP A 127 12.66 5.47 -7.66
C TRP A 127 11.55 6.08 -8.51
N GLN A 128 11.67 7.36 -8.88
CA GLN A 128 10.71 8.02 -9.76
C GLN A 128 10.70 7.40 -11.17
N ILE A 129 11.85 6.95 -11.69
CA ILE A 129 11.93 6.19 -12.95
C ILE A 129 11.17 4.86 -12.83
N TYR A 130 11.35 4.13 -11.72
CA TYR A 130 10.64 2.88 -11.45
C TYR A 130 9.11 3.08 -11.31
N LEU A 131 8.67 4.14 -10.63
CA LEU A 131 7.25 4.50 -10.53
C LEU A 131 6.67 4.87 -11.89
N TYR A 132 7.32 5.75 -12.64
CA TYR A 132 6.88 6.17 -13.98
C TYR A 132 6.76 4.97 -14.93
N LYS A 133 7.74 4.05 -14.88
CA LYS A 133 7.67 2.79 -15.61
C LYS A 133 6.48 1.93 -15.17
N SER A 134 6.32 1.72 -13.86
CA SER A 134 5.20 0.92 -13.31
C SER A 134 3.83 1.48 -13.71
N LEU A 135 3.68 2.80 -13.73
CA LEU A 135 2.47 3.48 -14.20
C LEU A 135 2.27 3.32 -15.71
N THR A 136 3.33 3.49 -16.51
CA THR A 136 3.32 3.28 -17.97
C THR A 136 2.91 1.85 -18.33
N GLU A 137 3.37 0.87 -17.56
CA GLU A 137 3.05 -0.56 -17.71
C GLU A 137 1.71 -0.96 -17.05
N GLN A 138 0.97 -0.01 -16.47
CA GLN A 138 -0.31 -0.24 -15.78
C GLN A 138 -0.22 -1.31 -14.68
N LYS A 139 0.86 -1.27 -13.89
CA LYS A 139 1.06 -2.18 -12.76
C LYS A 139 -0.05 -1.97 -11.71
N PRO A 140 -0.79 -3.04 -11.33
CA PRO A 140 -1.77 -2.99 -10.24
C PRO A 140 -1.19 -2.43 -8.94
N LEU A 141 -1.99 -1.66 -8.18
CA LEU A 141 -1.53 -0.97 -6.97
C LEU A 141 -1.16 -1.94 -5.84
N ASP A 142 -1.84 -3.09 -5.75
CA ASP A 142 -1.47 -4.18 -4.86
C ASP A 142 -0.10 -4.77 -5.25
N GLN A 143 0.14 -5.05 -6.52
CA GLN A 143 1.45 -5.51 -7.01
C GLN A 143 2.55 -4.48 -6.72
N LEU A 144 2.29 -3.19 -6.94
CA LEU A 144 3.23 -2.12 -6.63
C LEU A 144 3.62 -2.10 -5.14
N LEU A 145 2.64 -2.16 -4.24
CA LEU A 145 2.89 -2.18 -2.79
C LEU A 145 3.56 -3.49 -2.34
N ARG A 146 3.19 -4.63 -2.95
CA ARG A 146 3.85 -5.92 -2.76
C ARG A 146 5.33 -5.83 -3.11
N GLU A 147 5.70 -5.25 -4.25
CA GLU A 147 7.09 -5.02 -4.65
C GLU A 147 7.85 -4.09 -3.68
N VAL A 148 7.19 -3.04 -3.18
CA VAL A 148 7.74 -2.11 -2.16
C VAL A 148 8.03 -2.81 -0.81
N ILE A 149 7.22 -3.80 -0.44
CA ILE A 149 7.42 -4.59 0.79
C ILE A 149 8.53 -5.66 0.60
N ILE A 150 8.53 -6.38 -0.53
CA ILE A 150 9.41 -7.56 -0.70
C ILE A 150 10.78 -7.28 -1.32
N SER A 151 10.97 -6.18 -2.04
CA SER A 151 12.25 -5.90 -2.71
C SER A 151 13.39 -5.80 -1.70
N ASP A 152 14.49 -6.48 -2.00
CA ASP A 152 15.66 -6.62 -1.11
C ASP A 152 16.90 -5.84 -1.60
N GLY A 153 16.75 -5.05 -2.67
CA GLY A 153 17.82 -4.23 -3.24
C GLY A 153 18.85 -5.00 -4.07
N VAL A 154 18.71 -6.30 -4.32
CA VAL A 154 19.71 -7.09 -5.07
C VAL A 154 19.50 -7.05 -6.58
N ASP A 155 18.30 -7.38 -7.07
CA ASP A 155 17.97 -7.23 -8.49
C ASP A 155 18.03 -5.74 -8.87
N ALA A 156 18.83 -5.39 -9.87
CA ALA A 156 18.98 -4.00 -10.31
C ALA A 156 17.66 -3.39 -10.82
N ASN A 157 16.75 -4.20 -11.39
CA ASN A 157 15.47 -3.73 -11.92
C ASN A 157 14.44 -3.45 -10.81
N LEU A 158 14.48 -4.24 -9.73
CA LEU A 158 13.56 -4.12 -8.59
C LEU A 158 14.17 -3.35 -7.41
N ARG A 159 15.48 -3.07 -7.42
CA ARG A 159 16.18 -2.29 -6.39
C ARG A 159 15.47 -1.00 -6.02
N PRO A 160 14.92 -0.20 -6.96
CA PRO A 160 14.26 1.04 -6.59
C PRO A 160 13.09 0.84 -5.63
N ALA A 161 12.36 -0.27 -5.73
CA ALA A 161 11.26 -0.59 -4.82
C ALA A 161 11.71 -0.83 -3.36
N ALA A 162 12.98 -1.14 -3.11
CA ALA A 162 13.52 -1.27 -1.75
C ALA A 162 13.67 0.07 -1.01
N LYS A 163 13.49 1.22 -1.69
CA LYS A 163 13.64 2.57 -1.12
C LYS A 163 12.86 2.77 0.17
N PHE A 164 11.60 2.33 0.21
CA PHE A 164 10.73 2.44 1.38
C PHE A 164 11.37 1.89 2.66
N MET A 165 11.96 0.70 2.57
CA MET A 165 12.65 0.02 3.68
C MET A 165 14.03 0.61 3.96
N LEU A 166 14.79 0.97 2.91
CA LEU A 166 16.17 1.45 3.05
C LEU A 166 16.27 2.87 3.63
N ASP A 167 15.36 3.78 3.25
CA ASP A 167 15.32 5.15 3.80
C ASP A 167 14.84 5.19 5.26
N ARG A 168 14.17 4.12 5.70
CA ARG A 168 13.82 3.82 7.09
C ARG A 168 14.88 3.00 7.82
N ASP A 169 16.05 2.77 7.21
CA ASP A 169 17.16 1.94 7.72
C ASP A 169 16.76 0.49 8.11
N CYS A 170 15.63 0.00 7.60
CA CYS A 170 14.95 -1.20 8.10
C CYS A 170 14.64 -1.16 9.61
N GLU A 171 14.59 0.02 10.24
CA GLU A 171 14.25 0.17 11.65
C GLU A 171 12.79 -0.26 11.85
N PRO A 172 12.53 -1.31 12.65
CA PRO A 172 11.24 -1.97 12.61
C PRO A 172 10.11 -1.15 13.23
N ASN A 173 10.36 -0.23 14.17
CA ASN A 173 9.29 0.59 14.74
C ASN A 173 8.79 1.65 13.74
N VAL A 174 9.70 2.33 13.04
CA VAL A 174 9.41 3.28 11.96
C VAL A 174 8.70 2.58 10.79
N VAL A 175 9.22 1.43 10.36
CA VAL A 175 8.56 0.63 9.30
C VAL A 175 7.17 0.16 9.74
N THR A 176 6.99 -0.28 10.99
CA THR A 176 5.69 -0.73 11.53
C THR A 176 4.64 0.38 11.51
N ARG A 177 4.97 1.55 12.07
CA ARG A 177 4.06 2.70 12.11
C ARG A 177 3.68 3.14 10.70
N ASP A 178 4.67 3.29 9.83
CA ASP A 178 4.43 3.81 8.48
C ASP A 178 3.65 2.79 7.63
N LEU A 179 3.84 1.48 7.81
CA LEU A 179 2.98 0.45 7.21
C LEU A 179 1.55 0.49 7.76
N GLY A 180 1.37 0.69 9.08
CA GLY A 180 0.05 0.86 9.69
C GLY A 180 -0.73 2.00 9.02
N ARG A 181 -0.11 3.18 8.93
CA ARG A 181 -0.71 4.38 8.33
C ARG A 181 -0.92 4.25 6.82
N LEU A 182 0.08 3.78 6.07
CA LEU A 182 0.07 3.78 4.60
C LEU A 182 -0.69 2.60 3.99
N VAL A 183 -0.62 1.41 4.59
CA VAL A 183 -1.25 0.19 4.06
C VAL A 183 -2.61 -0.05 4.70
N PHE A 184 -2.76 0.13 6.01
CA PHE A 184 -4.00 -0.25 6.73
C PHE A 184 -4.87 0.94 7.20
N GLY A 185 -4.39 2.18 7.05
CA GLY A 185 -5.12 3.39 7.43
C GLY A 185 -5.24 3.57 8.95
N MET A 186 -4.26 3.10 9.72
CA MET A 186 -4.27 3.14 11.18
C MET A 186 -2.96 3.71 11.72
N ASP A 187 -3.01 4.87 12.39
CA ASP A 187 -1.87 5.37 13.17
C ASP A 187 -1.73 4.62 14.50
N LEU A 188 -1.00 3.51 14.44
CA LEU A 188 -0.68 2.67 15.57
C LEU A 188 0.49 3.20 16.42
N GLN A 189 0.96 4.45 16.26
CA GLN A 189 2.15 4.93 17.00
C GLN A 189 1.99 4.81 18.52
N CYS A 190 0.86 5.20 19.10
CA CYS A 190 0.64 5.07 20.55
C CYS A 190 0.59 3.59 20.99
N ALA A 191 0.10 2.70 20.11
CA ALA A 191 0.03 1.26 20.33
C ALA A 191 1.41 0.59 20.50
N GLN A 192 2.51 1.30 20.23
CA GLN A 192 3.86 0.85 20.56
C GLN A 192 4.07 0.63 22.07
N CYS A 193 3.52 1.48 22.95
CA CYS A 193 3.84 1.45 24.39
C CYS A 193 2.70 0.90 25.26
N HIS A 194 1.46 1.12 24.84
CA HIS A 194 0.22 0.73 25.51
C HIS A 194 -0.91 0.69 24.48
N ASP A 195 -2.04 0.04 24.76
CA ASP A 195 -3.23 0.17 23.88
C ASP A 195 -3.61 1.66 23.75
N HIS A 196 -4.11 2.08 22.59
CA HIS A 196 -4.24 3.50 22.25
C HIS A 196 -5.24 4.20 23.19
N PRO A 197 -4.86 5.32 23.85
CA PRO A 197 -5.56 5.81 25.03
C PRO A 197 -6.87 6.54 24.73
N LEU A 198 -7.13 6.83 23.45
CA LEU A 198 -8.31 7.53 22.94
C LEU A 198 -9.03 6.77 21.81
N VAL A 199 -8.54 5.56 21.47
CA VAL A 199 -9.08 4.74 20.37
C VAL A 199 -9.01 3.29 20.83
N ASP A 200 -10.09 2.82 21.46
CA ASP A 200 -10.20 1.47 22.04
C ASP A 200 -9.90 0.36 21.01
N ASP A 201 -10.05 0.67 19.72
CA ASP A 201 -9.80 -0.24 18.61
C ASP A 201 -8.30 -0.35 18.22
N TYR A 202 -7.36 0.45 18.75
CA TYR A 202 -5.94 0.34 18.37
C TYR A 202 -5.11 -0.33 19.47
N LEU A 203 -4.80 -1.62 19.29
CA LEU A 203 -4.19 -2.46 20.32
C LEU A 203 -2.68 -2.67 20.11
N GLN A 204 -1.93 -2.86 21.21
CA GLN A 204 -0.50 -3.20 21.15
C GLN A 204 -0.25 -4.45 20.31
N ALA A 205 -1.14 -5.43 20.42
CA ALA A 205 -0.99 -6.68 19.67
C ALA A 205 -1.14 -6.48 18.15
N ASP A 206 -1.81 -5.42 17.68
CA ASP A 206 -1.84 -5.04 16.25
C ASP A 206 -0.52 -4.39 15.82
N TYR A 207 0.02 -3.48 16.64
CA TYR A 207 1.34 -2.89 16.41
C TYR A 207 2.45 -3.96 16.38
N TYR A 208 2.55 -4.77 17.44
CA TYR A 208 3.58 -5.80 17.53
C TYR A 208 3.35 -6.96 16.56
N GLY A 209 2.12 -7.14 16.08
CA GLY A 209 1.77 -8.01 14.97
C GLY A 209 2.43 -7.61 13.66
N LEU A 210 2.36 -6.32 13.31
CA LEU A 210 3.05 -5.78 12.15
C LEU A 210 4.57 -5.75 12.35
N TYR A 211 5.03 -5.35 13.54
CA TYR A 211 6.45 -5.39 13.93
C TYR A 211 7.06 -6.77 13.72
N ALA A 212 6.36 -7.83 14.14
CA ALA A 212 6.81 -9.21 14.01
C ALA A 212 7.06 -9.63 12.55
N PHE A 213 6.41 -9.01 11.55
CA PHE A 213 6.71 -9.26 10.13
C PHE A 213 8.04 -8.64 9.68
N VAL A 214 8.38 -7.46 10.19
CA VAL A 214 9.49 -6.63 9.65
C VAL A 214 10.76 -6.68 10.48
N MET A 215 10.67 -6.99 11.79
CA MET A 215 11.78 -6.98 12.75
C MET A 215 13.00 -7.87 12.43
N ARG A 216 12.84 -8.83 11.51
CA ARG A 216 13.95 -9.68 11.05
C ARG A 216 14.74 -9.06 9.90
N SER A 217 14.27 -7.94 9.33
CA SER A 217 14.91 -7.24 8.21
C SER A 217 16.01 -6.32 8.73
N THR A 218 17.17 -6.33 8.07
CA THR A 218 18.32 -5.48 8.42
C THR A 218 19.02 -4.99 7.15
N VAL A 219 19.63 -3.81 7.24
CA VAL A 219 20.45 -3.25 6.15
C VAL A 219 21.75 -4.05 6.03
N PHE A 220 22.06 -4.51 4.82
CA PHE A 220 23.28 -5.20 4.48
C PHE A 220 24.01 -4.44 3.35
N PRO A 221 25.14 -3.76 3.62
CA PRO A 221 25.96 -3.15 2.57
C PRO A 221 26.58 -4.24 1.67
N ASP A 222 26.59 -4.02 0.35
CA ASP A 222 27.19 -4.98 -0.58
C ASP A 222 28.71 -5.11 -0.34
N PRO A 223 29.28 -6.34 -0.29
CA PRO A 223 30.69 -6.53 0.03
C PRO A 223 31.66 -5.99 -1.03
N LYS A 224 31.23 -5.89 -2.29
CA LYS A 224 32.04 -5.37 -3.40
C LYS A 224 31.90 -3.85 -3.53
N ASN A 225 30.71 -3.31 -3.26
CA ASN A 225 30.49 -1.86 -3.23
C ASN A 225 29.58 -1.47 -2.05
N LYS A 226 30.20 -1.05 -0.94
CA LYS A 226 29.50 -0.68 0.31
C LYS A 226 28.51 0.49 0.18
N GLN A 227 28.51 1.23 -0.94
CA GLN A 227 27.48 2.24 -1.23
C GLN A 227 26.15 1.61 -1.66
N ILE A 228 26.17 0.40 -2.23
CA ILE A 228 24.95 -0.36 -2.55
C ILE A 228 24.45 -0.98 -1.25
N ARG A 229 23.24 -0.60 -0.84
CA ARG A 229 22.56 -1.18 0.33
C ARG A 229 21.52 -2.19 -0.12
N GLN A 230 21.54 -3.34 0.52
CA GLN A 230 20.62 -4.46 0.33
C GLN A 230 19.89 -4.71 1.64
N ILE A 231 18.91 -5.60 1.60
CA ILE A 231 18.18 -6.07 2.79
C ILE A 231 18.52 -7.55 3.02
N ALA A 232 19.02 -7.82 4.22
CA ALA A 232 19.15 -9.16 4.78
C ALA A 232 17.94 -9.45 5.67
N GLU A 233 17.54 -10.72 5.77
CA GLU A 233 16.47 -11.14 6.68
C GLU A 233 16.95 -12.32 7.54
N ALA A 234 16.82 -12.20 8.85
CA ALA A 234 17.09 -13.30 9.76
C ALA A 234 16.01 -14.39 9.63
N ALA A 235 16.38 -15.66 9.80
CA ALA A 235 15.42 -16.77 9.82
C ALA A 235 14.74 -16.97 11.18
N GLU A 236 15.24 -16.32 12.22
CA GLU A 236 14.74 -16.38 13.59
C GLU A 236 14.63 -14.96 14.17
N GLY A 237 13.85 -14.80 15.24
CA GLY A 237 13.56 -13.53 15.88
C GLY A 237 12.08 -13.45 16.25
N GLU A 238 11.79 -13.04 17.49
CA GLU A 238 10.46 -13.06 18.08
C GLU A 238 10.09 -11.68 18.62
N ALA A 239 8.89 -11.21 18.28
CA ALA A 239 8.36 -9.99 18.83
C ALA A 239 7.76 -10.27 20.21
N ASN A 240 8.04 -9.40 21.17
CA ASN A 240 7.42 -9.42 22.49
C ASN A 240 7.19 -7.95 22.87
N PHE A 241 6.17 -7.69 23.69
CA PHE A 241 5.99 -6.38 24.31
C PHE A 241 5.75 -6.48 25.81
N LYS A 242 5.84 -5.33 26.46
CA LYS A 242 5.45 -5.12 27.84
C LYS A 242 4.63 -3.84 27.89
N SER A 243 3.40 -3.93 28.38
CA SER A 243 2.57 -2.74 28.58
C SER A 243 3.16 -1.89 29.70
N VAL A 244 3.29 -0.58 29.47
CA VAL A 244 3.73 0.36 30.51
C VAL A 244 2.67 0.57 31.61
N PHE A 245 1.41 0.27 31.35
CA PHE A 245 0.31 0.44 32.32
C PHE A 245 -0.07 -0.83 33.07
N THR A 246 -0.22 -1.97 32.38
CA THR A 246 -0.62 -3.23 33.04
C THR A 246 0.56 -3.99 33.64
N GLY A 247 1.80 -3.64 33.29
CA GLY A 247 3.00 -4.31 33.77
C GLY A 247 3.22 -5.73 33.23
N ASN A 248 2.23 -6.31 32.55
CA ASN A 248 2.27 -7.63 31.93
C ASN A 248 3.39 -7.71 30.90
N SER A 249 4.20 -8.76 30.99
CA SER A 249 5.34 -9.01 30.11
C SER A 249 5.31 -10.41 29.54
N GLY A 250 5.63 -10.54 28.25
CA GLY A 250 6.26 -11.77 27.74
C GLY A 250 5.41 -12.73 26.91
N GLU A 251 4.28 -12.29 26.33
CA GLU A 251 3.68 -13.06 25.26
C GLU A 251 4.42 -12.84 23.94
N LYS A 252 4.82 -13.95 23.30
CA LYS A 252 5.38 -13.94 21.93
C LYS A 252 4.29 -13.55 20.95
N VAL A 253 4.44 -12.39 20.32
CA VAL A 253 3.51 -11.94 19.29
C VAL A 253 3.85 -12.60 17.97
N GLN A 254 2.95 -13.44 17.49
CA GLN A 254 3.00 -13.97 16.13
C GLN A 254 2.74 -12.84 15.12
N PRO A 255 3.36 -12.87 13.93
CA PRO A 255 3.09 -11.87 12.90
C PRO A 255 1.60 -11.85 12.56
N ARG A 256 1.00 -10.66 12.57
CA ARG A 256 -0.42 -10.48 12.24
C ARG A 256 -0.66 -9.13 11.60
N LEU A 257 -1.61 -9.08 10.69
CA LEU A 257 -2.12 -7.81 10.18
C LEU A 257 -2.92 -7.10 11.32
N PRO A 258 -3.14 -5.78 11.26
CA PRO A 258 -4.04 -5.10 12.18
C PRO A 258 -5.44 -5.70 12.07
N LYS A 259 -6.08 -6.00 13.20
CA LYS A 259 -7.34 -6.76 13.29
C LYS A 259 -7.30 -8.13 12.58
N GLY A 260 -6.09 -8.58 12.31
CA GLY A 260 -5.76 -9.87 11.75
C GLY A 260 -5.27 -10.82 12.82
N LEU A 261 -4.70 -11.90 12.33
CA LEU A 261 -4.50 -13.14 13.07
C LEU A 261 -3.05 -13.56 12.99
N GLY A 262 -2.59 -14.31 13.99
CA GLY A 262 -1.22 -14.84 14.00
C GLY A 262 -1.00 -15.77 12.80
N THR A 263 -0.06 -15.43 11.93
CA THR A 263 0.37 -16.31 10.85
C THR A 263 1.13 -17.50 11.41
N PHE A 264 0.81 -18.70 10.93
CA PHE A 264 1.54 -19.91 11.31
C PHE A 264 2.93 -19.97 10.66
N GLU A 265 3.99 -19.89 11.46
CA GLU A 265 5.37 -20.12 11.06
C GLU A 265 5.76 -21.62 11.18
N PRO A 266 6.20 -22.30 10.09
CA PRO A 266 6.57 -23.70 10.13
C PRO A 266 7.89 -23.90 10.89
N VAL A 267 7.95 -24.94 11.72
CA VAL A 267 9.19 -25.30 12.43
C VAL A 267 10.23 -25.80 11.42
N VAL A 268 11.28 -25.02 11.20
CA VAL A 268 12.39 -25.42 10.32
C VAL A 268 13.43 -26.22 11.11
N LYS A 269 13.93 -27.32 10.53
CA LYS A 269 14.99 -28.15 11.13
C LYS A 269 16.25 -27.32 11.36
N LYS A 270 16.83 -27.43 12.57
CA LYS A 270 18.08 -26.73 12.93
C LYS A 270 19.21 -26.99 11.92
N GLY A 271 19.86 -25.92 11.46
CA GLY A 271 20.88 -25.89 10.41
C GLY A 271 20.36 -25.73 8.97
N TYR A 272 19.03 -25.73 8.76
CA TYR A 272 18.35 -25.64 7.47
C TYR A 272 17.48 -24.38 7.31
N GLU A 273 17.58 -23.42 8.22
CA GLU A 273 16.74 -22.21 8.33
C GLU A 273 16.94 -21.23 7.15
N TYR A 274 18.12 -21.26 6.54
CA TYR A 274 18.54 -20.34 5.49
C TYR A 274 18.64 -21.00 4.11
N VAL A 275 18.33 -20.20 3.07
CA VAL A 275 18.79 -20.43 1.69
C VAL A 275 20.24 -19.94 1.55
N VAL A 276 20.52 -18.74 2.06
CA VAL A 276 21.87 -18.15 2.14
C VAL A 276 22.16 -17.85 3.61
N LYS A 277 23.18 -18.52 4.17
CA LYS A 277 23.55 -18.37 5.58
C LYS A 277 24.21 -17.00 5.82
N PRO A 278 23.96 -16.34 6.96
CA PRO A 278 24.59 -15.07 7.31
C PRO A 278 26.12 -15.20 7.35
N SER A 279 26.82 -14.27 6.71
CA SER A 279 28.27 -14.07 6.79
C SER A 279 28.61 -12.60 6.54
N LYS A 280 29.89 -12.21 6.57
CA LYS A 280 30.30 -10.83 6.20
C LYS A 280 30.23 -10.61 4.69
N GLU A 281 30.33 -11.69 3.92
CA GLU A 281 30.43 -11.72 2.47
C GLU A 281 29.09 -12.09 1.78
N ALA A 282 28.09 -12.53 2.53
CA ALA A 282 26.77 -12.87 2.02
C ALA A 282 25.66 -12.51 3.01
N ARG A 283 24.65 -11.79 2.50
CA ARG A 283 23.43 -11.42 3.22
C ARG A 283 22.66 -12.67 3.66
N ALA A 284 21.97 -12.57 4.78
CA ALA A 284 21.05 -13.62 5.23
C ALA A 284 19.81 -13.67 4.31
N VAL A 285 19.48 -14.86 3.81
CA VAL A 285 18.21 -15.14 3.11
C VAL A 285 17.57 -16.36 3.76
N PRO A 286 16.44 -16.19 4.48
CA PRO A 286 15.76 -17.29 5.16
C PRO A 286 14.99 -18.14 4.14
N LYS A 287 14.71 -19.40 4.47
CA LYS A 287 13.75 -20.22 3.69
C LYS A 287 12.30 -19.76 3.85
N TYR A 288 12.02 -19.06 4.94
CA TYR A 288 10.71 -18.57 5.30
C TYR A 288 10.84 -17.12 5.71
N SER A 289 10.47 -16.21 4.80
CA SER A 289 10.51 -14.77 5.02
C SER A 289 9.17 -14.31 5.60
N ARG A 290 9.22 -13.60 6.73
CA ARG A 290 8.03 -12.96 7.33
C ARG A 290 7.58 -11.76 6.50
N ARG A 291 8.51 -11.04 5.89
CA ARG A 291 8.21 -9.92 4.98
C ARG A 291 7.50 -10.38 3.69
N GLN A 292 7.82 -11.58 3.17
CA GLN A 292 7.07 -12.21 2.08
C GLN A 292 5.65 -12.65 2.50
N GLN A 293 5.44 -13.06 3.76
CA GLN A 293 4.09 -13.40 4.26
C GLN A 293 3.22 -12.17 4.37
N LEU A 294 3.75 -11.06 4.91
CA LEU A 294 3.05 -9.77 4.94
C LEU A 294 2.55 -9.40 3.54
N ALA A 295 3.44 -9.47 2.56
CA ALA A 295 3.14 -9.23 1.16
C ALA A 295 2.12 -10.21 0.54
N GLY A 296 2.08 -11.46 1.00
CA GLY A 296 1.07 -12.46 0.63
C GLY A 296 -0.27 -12.33 1.35
N ALA A 297 -0.36 -11.49 2.39
CA ALA A 297 -1.51 -11.40 3.29
C ALA A 297 -2.26 -10.06 3.19
N PHE A 298 -1.59 -8.91 2.99
CA PHE A 298 -2.23 -7.60 3.10
C PHE A 298 -3.39 -7.40 2.11
N GLU A 299 -3.29 -7.93 0.89
CA GLU A 299 -4.35 -7.89 -0.14
C GLU A 299 -5.68 -8.50 0.32
N LYS A 300 -5.63 -9.45 1.27
CA LYS A 300 -6.81 -10.11 1.86
C LYS A 300 -7.40 -9.31 3.03
N SER A 301 -6.75 -8.22 3.45
CA SER A 301 -7.25 -7.34 4.51
C SER A 301 -8.31 -6.39 3.98
N ILE A 302 -9.46 -6.37 4.65
CA ILE A 302 -10.48 -5.35 4.41
C ILE A 302 -9.95 -3.95 4.76
N HIS A 303 -9.07 -3.82 5.76
CA HIS A 303 -8.45 -2.54 6.13
C HIS A 303 -7.52 -2.01 5.04
N PHE A 304 -6.80 -2.89 4.34
CA PHE A 304 -6.04 -2.49 3.16
C PHE A 304 -6.95 -1.94 2.06
N ARG A 305 -8.02 -2.66 1.70
CA ARG A 305 -8.96 -2.22 0.66
C ARG A 305 -9.67 -0.92 1.03
N ARG A 306 -10.13 -0.77 2.29
CA ARG A 306 -10.73 0.47 2.81
C ARG A 306 -9.76 1.65 2.81
N ASN A 307 -8.53 1.47 3.29
CA ASN A 307 -7.53 2.55 3.26
C ASN A 307 -7.12 2.93 1.83
N LEU A 308 -6.93 1.96 0.92
CA LEU A 308 -6.63 2.23 -0.49
C LEU A 308 -7.77 2.99 -1.17
N ALA A 309 -9.03 2.53 -1.01
CA ALA A 309 -10.20 3.23 -1.50
C ALA A 309 -10.32 4.65 -0.93
N ASN A 310 -10.12 4.81 0.38
CA ASN A 310 -10.19 6.10 1.07
C ASN A 310 -9.10 7.08 0.61
N ARG A 311 -7.88 6.60 0.33
CA ARG A 311 -6.77 7.40 -0.19
C ARG A 311 -6.98 7.82 -1.64
N LEU A 312 -7.49 6.93 -2.49
CA LEU A 312 -7.83 7.27 -3.88
C LEU A 312 -9.01 8.26 -3.94
N TRP A 313 -10.01 8.08 -3.07
CA TRP A 313 -11.07 9.07 -2.88
C TRP A 313 -10.51 10.42 -2.41
N ALA A 314 -9.64 10.44 -1.39
CA ALA A 314 -9.03 11.67 -0.89
C ALA A 314 -8.17 12.39 -1.93
N GLN A 315 -7.46 11.66 -2.80
CA GLN A 315 -6.68 12.23 -3.90
C GLN A 315 -7.58 13.00 -4.89
N VAL A 316 -8.76 12.47 -5.20
CA VAL A 316 -9.70 13.08 -6.16
C VAL A 316 -10.54 14.19 -5.50
N MET A 317 -11.12 13.91 -4.33
CA MET A 317 -12.07 14.81 -3.66
C MET A 317 -11.41 15.83 -2.71
N GLY A 318 -10.12 15.69 -2.39
CA GLY A 318 -9.39 16.54 -1.44
C GLY A 318 -9.52 16.12 0.03
N ARG A 319 -10.53 15.30 0.36
CA ARG A 319 -10.80 14.78 1.70
C ARG A 319 -11.23 13.32 1.61
N GLY A 320 -10.70 12.48 2.51
CA GLY A 320 -11.14 11.09 2.63
C GLY A 320 -12.58 10.98 3.13
N LEU A 321 -13.22 9.85 2.83
CA LEU A 321 -14.46 9.42 3.49
C LEU A 321 -14.22 9.27 4.98
N VAL A 322 -13.13 8.59 5.36
CA VAL A 322 -12.51 8.70 6.69
C VAL A 322 -11.43 9.78 6.61
N HIS A 323 -11.46 10.75 7.53
CA HIS A 323 -10.46 11.82 7.59
C HIS A 323 -10.00 12.02 9.05
N PRO A 324 -8.69 12.19 9.32
CA PRO A 324 -7.55 11.97 8.44
C PRO A 324 -7.52 10.57 7.80
N VAL A 325 -6.84 10.43 6.65
CA VAL A 325 -6.90 9.21 5.82
C VAL A 325 -6.31 7.96 6.47
N ASP A 326 -5.54 8.15 7.54
CA ASP A 326 -4.86 7.14 8.35
C ASP A 326 -5.44 6.99 9.77
N ASN A 327 -6.69 7.43 9.98
CA ASN A 327 -7.40 7.35 11.26
C ASN A 327 -8.70 6.52 11.16
N HIS A 328 -8.63 5.31 10.59
CA HIS A 328 -9.76 4.39 10.46
C HIS A 328 -10.05 3.66 11.79
N HIS A 329 -11.11 4.05 12.50
CA HIS A 329 -11.61 3.34 13.69
C HIS A 329 -13.11 3.61 13.91
N PRO A 330 -13.82 2.80 14.73
CA PRO A 330 -15.28 2.90 14.88
C PRO A 330 -15.81 4.22 15.46
N ALA A 331 -14.97 5.02 16.11
CA ALA A 331 -15.31 6.36 16.62
C ALA A 331 -14.89 7.51 15.67
N ASN A 332 -14.30 7.20 14.50
CA ASN A 332 -14.11 8.12 13.37
C ASN A 332 -14.80 7.52 12.12
N PRO A 333 -16.14 7.55 12.07
CA PRO A 333 -16.91 6.90 11.01
C PRO A 333 -16.60 7.52 9.62
N PRO A 334 -16.69 6.73 8.54
CA PRO A 334 -16.67 7.30 7.19
C PRO A 334 -17.87 8.21 6.98
N ALA A 335 -17.68 9.36 6.33
CA ALA A 335 -18.75 10.32 6.00
C ALA A 335 -19.88 9.69 5.17
N HIS A 336 -19.55 8.69 4.35
CA HIS A 336 -20.51 7.82 3.66
C HIS A 336 -20.04 6.35 3.76
N PRO A 337 -20.49 5.58 4.77
CA PRO A 337 -19.99 4.22 5.02
C PRO A 337 -20.23 3.26 3.85
N GLN A 338 -21.41 3.35 3.23
CA GLN A 338 -21.79 2.50 2.10
C GLN A 338 -20.94 2.76 0.85
N VAL A 339 -20.52 4.01 0.61
CA VAL A 339 -19.61 4.37 -0.49
C VAL A 339 -18.21 3.79 -0.24
N LEU A 340 -17.71 3.86 1.00
CA LEU A 340 -16.43 3.25 1.34
C LEU A 340 -16.44 1.73 1.14
N THR A 341 -17.50 1.04 1.59
CA THR A 341 -17.65 -0.40 1.39
C THR A 341 -17.74 -0.75 -0.10
N LEU A 342 -18.59 -0.05 -0.87
CA LEU A 342 -18.70 -0.21 -2.33
C LEU A 342 -17.34 -0.11 -3.03
N LEU A 343 -16.60 0.98 -2.80
CA LEU A 343 -15.27 1.17 -3.40
C LEU A 343 -14.27 0.08 -2.97
N SER A 344 -14.32 -0.33 -1.71
CA SER A 344 -13.41 -1.37 -1.17
C SER A 344 -13.64 -2.74 -1.82
N ASP A 345 -14.89 -3.09 -2.12
CA ASP A 345 -15.27 -4.37 -2.72
C ASP A 345 -15.12 -4.40 -4.25
N GLU A 346 -15.14 -3.24 -4.91
CA GLU A 346 -14.89 -3.11 -6.35
C GLU A 346 -13.39 -3.07 -6.72
N LEU A 347 -12.50 -2.72 -5.78
CA LEU A 347 -11.04 -2.71 -6.02
C LEU A 347 -10.49 -4.03 -6.61
N PRO A 348 -10.83 -5.24 -6.09
CA PRO A 348 -10.46 -6.51 -6.71
C PRO A 348 -11.08 -6.74 -8.10
N ALA A 349 -12.33 -6.29 -8.33
CA ALA A 349 -13.01 -6.43 -9.63
C ALA A 349 -12.34 -5.56 -10.71
N LEU A 350 -11.92 -4.34 -10.32
CA LEU A 350 -11.09 -3.43 -11.11
C LEU A 350 -9.60 -3.84 -11.16
N LYS A 351 -9.23 -5.00 -10.57
CA LYS A 351 -7.87 -5.54 -10.52
C LYS A 351 -6.83 -4.58 -9.94
N TYR A 352 -7.25 -3.71 -9.01
CA TYR A 352 -6.44 -2.62 -8.46
C TYR A 352 -5.81 -1.69 -9.52
N ASP A 353 -6.43 -1.58 -10.70
CA ASP A 353 -5.96 -0.68 -11.76
C ASP A 353 -6.26 0.78 -11.38
N LEU A 354 -5.19 1.57 -11.26
CA LEU A 354 -5.28 2.97 -10.84
C LEU A 354 -6.10 3.83 -11.81
N ARG A 355 -5.99 3.60 -13.14
CA ARG A 355 -6.67 4.43 -14.13
C ARG A 355 -8.17 4.17 -14.11
N ASN A 356 -8.58 2.90 -14.04
CA ASN A 356 -9.99 2.51 -13.96
C ASN A 356 -10.65 3.01 -12.67
N VAL A 357 -9.99 2.91 -11.51
CA VAL A 357 -10.53 3.44 -10.25
C VAL A 357 -10.66 4.97 -10.31
N LEU A 358 -9.64 5.67 -10.76
CA LEU A 358 -9.70 7.14 -10.90
C LEU A 358 -10.75 7.57 -11.94
N ARG A 359 -10.90 6.84 -13.06
CA ARG A 359 -11.93 7.10 -14.08
C ARG A 359 -13.33 7.10 -13.47
N GLU A 360 -13.66 6.07 -12.69
CA GLU A 360 -14.97 5.99 -12.05
C GLU A 360 -15.15 7.10 -11.01
N LEU A 361 -14.13 7.46 -10.22
CA LEU A 361 -14.23 8.60 -9.31
C LEU A 361 -14.44 9.94 -10.04
N LEU A 362 -13.71 10.19 -11.13
CA LEU A 362 -13.78 11.43 -11.93
C LEU A 362 -15.09 11.56 -12.72
N LEU A 363 -15.79 10.47 -12.98
CA LEU A 363 -17.10 10.49 -13.64
C LEU A 363 -18.28 10.77 -12.70
N THR A 364 -18.09 10.67 -11.38
CA THR A 364 -19.15 10.96 -10.41
C THR A 364 -19.65 12.42 -10.51
N ASN A 365 -20.94 12.61 -10.29
CA ASN A 365 -21.52 13.93 -10.05
C ASN A 365 -20.88 14.57 -8.81
N THR A 366 -20.52 13.76 -7.80
CA THR A 366 -19.79 14.19 -6.59
C THR A 366 -18.49 14.92 -6.94
N TYR A 367 -17.61 14.32 -7.74
CA TYR A 367 -16.38 15.00 -8.20
C TYR A 367 -16.67 16.23 -9.05
N GLN A 368 -17.81 16.26 -9.75
CA GLN A 368 -18.20 17.35 -10.64
C GLN A 368 -19.08 18.42 -9.98
N ARG A 369 -19.29 18.41 -8.66
CA ARG A 369 -19.99 19.49 -7.94
C ARG A 369 -19.20 20.81 -8.01
N SER A 370 -19.87 21.95 -7.96
CA SER A 370 -19.21 23.25 -7.76
C SER A 370 -18.64 23.34 -6.33
N CYS A 371 -17.59 24.16 -6.15
CA CYS A 371 -17.17 24.63 -4.82
C CYS A 371 -18.06 25.76 -4.30
N GLU A 372 -18.86 26.38 -5.16
CA GLU A 372 -19.84 27.40 -4.82
C GLU A 372 -21.23 26.80 -4.61
N ILE A 373 -21.92 27.23 -3.55
CA ILE A 373 -23.31 26.89 -3.28
C ILE A 373 -24.08 28.14 -2.82
N THR A 374 -25.24 28.38 -3.43
CA THR A 374 -26.12 29.47 -3.04
C THR A 374 -26.97 29.05 -1.85
N ALA A 375 -27.05 29.91 -0.83
CA ALA A 375 -27.95 29.72 0.30
C ALA A 375 -29.42 29.63 -0.17
N PRO A 376 -30.21 28.63 0.25
CA PRO A 376 -31.58 28.48 -0.20
C PRO A 376 -32.44 29.63 0.31
N ALA A 377 -33.10 30.37 -0.59
CA ALA A 377 -33.85 31.59 -0.24
C ALA A 377 -35.04 31.33 0.70
N ASN A 378 -35.64 30.15 0.63
CA ASN A 378 -36.61 29.64 1.59
C ASN A 378 -36.30 28.16 1.83
N SER A 379 -36.30 27.72 3.09
CA SER A 379 -36.18 26.32 3.47
C SER A 379 -37.54 25.74 3.85
N ASP A 380 -37.88 24.55 3.35
CA ASP A 380 -39.13 23.88 3.66
C ASP A 380 -39.06 23.17 5.03
N LEU A 381 -39.52 23.87 6.07
CA LEU A 381 -39.59 23.36 7.43
C LEU A 381 -40.41 22.06 7.54
N ALA A 382 -41.49 21.89 6.77
CA ALA A 382 -42.32 20.69 6.86
C ALA A 382 -41.58 19.45 6.32
N THR A 383 -40.85 19.59 5.20
CA THR A 383 -39.96 18.53 4.69
C THR A 383 -38.83 18.22 5.67
N ILE A 384 -38.24 19.23 6.33
CA ILE A 384 -37.19 19.07 7.35
C ILE A 384 -37.72 18.29 8.57
N GLU A 385 -38.87 18.67 9.11
CA GLU A 385 -39.53 17.99 10.24
C GLU A 385 -39.92 16.54 9.90
N GLN A 386 -40.39 16.30 8.67
CA GLN A 386 -40.66 14.95 8.17
C GLN A 386 -39.38 14.10 8.10
N GLN A 387 -38.26 14.67 7.65
CA GLN A 387 -36.97 13.97 7.58
C GLN A 387 -36.44 13.61 8.98
N LEU A 388 -36.51 14.55 9.95
CA LEU A 388 -36.15 14.28 11.35
C LEU A 388 -36.99 13.16 11.97
N SER A 389 -38.29 13.13 11.65
CA SER A 389 -39.21 12.08 12.09
C SER A 389 -38.85 10.71 11.49
N GLN A 390 -38.41 10.66 10.23
CA GLN A 390 -37.92 9.43 9.59
C GLN A 390 -36.63 8.94 10.23
N PHE A 391 -35.68 9.84 10.53
CA PHE A 391 -34.42 9.47 11.20
C PHE A 391 -34.66 8.92 12.62
N ALA A 392 -35.59 9.48 13.39
CA ALA A 392 -35.95 8.94 14.71
C ALA A 392 -36.45 7.48 14.63
N ASN A 393 -37.25 7.14 13.62
CA ASN A 393 -37.71 5.77 13.38
C ASN A 393 -36.54 4.84 12.97
N GLN A 394 -35.75 5.26 11.98
CA GLN A 394 -34.59 4.50 11.48
C GLN A 394 -33.56 4.22 12.57
N ARG A 395 -33.35 5.15 13.52
CA ARG A 395 -32.37 4.98 14.61
C ARG A 395 -32.72 3.79 15.49
N THR A 396 -34.00 3.56 15.76
CA THR A 396 -34.47 2.42 16.56
C THR A 396 -34.13 1.09 15.88
N GLU A 397 -34.33 1.00 14.57
CA GLU A 397 -34.01 -0.19 13.77
C GLU A 397 -32.50 -0.42 13.67
N LEU A 398 -31.72 0.62 13.35
CA LEU A 398 -30.26 0.51 13.21
C LEU A 398 -29.56 0.21 14.55
N VAL A 399 -29.99 0.80 15.66
CA VAL A 399 -29.44 0.50 16.99
C VAL A 399 -29.76 -0.94 17.39
N SER A 400 -31.00 -1.41 17.15
CA SER A 400 -31.38 -2.81 17.38
C SER A 400 -30.53 -3.77 16.54
N ALA A 401 -30.35 -3.48 15.25
CA ALA A 401 -29.50 -4.26 14.36
C ALA A 401 -28.03 -4.27 14.83
N LYS A 402 -27.48 -3.11 15.23
CA LYS A 402 -26.11 -2.97 15.75
C LYS A 402 -25.89 -3.86 16.98
N GLU A 403 -26.78 -3.84 17.97
CA GLU A 403 -26.64 -4.69 19.17
C GLU A 403 -26.80 -6.18 18.84
N GLN A 404 -27.64 -6.55 17.86
CA GLN A 404 -27.70 -7.94 17.35
C GLN A 404 -26.37 -8.36 16.70
N LYS A 405 -25.76 -7.50 15.87
CA LYS A 405 -24.44 -7.81 15.26
C LYS A 405 -23.33 -7.88 16.32
N LYS A 406 -23.39 -7.02 17.33
CA LYS A 406 -22.48 -7.05 18.49
C LYS A 406 -22.57 -8.36 19.25
N ALA A 407 -23.77 -8.90 19.45
CA ALA A 407 -23.95 -10.20 20.10
C ALA A 407 -23.29 -11.34 19.29
N VAL A 408 -23.47 -11.36 17.96
CA VAL A 408 -22.83 -12.34 17.06
C VAL A 408 -21.30 -12.19 17.06
N TRP A 409 -20.78 -10.96 17.10
CA TRP A 409 -19.35 -10.70 17.24
C TRP A 409 -18.80 -11.20 18.58
N ASN A 410 -19.44 -10.84 19.71
CA ASN A 410 -19.06 -11.30 21.04
C ASN A 410 -19.06 -12.84 21.15
N GLU A 411 -20.06 -13.52 20.57
CA GLU A 411 -20.10 -14.98 20.53
C GLU A 411 -18.92 -15.58 19.73
N SER A 412 -18.59 -14.96 18.60
CA SER A 412 -17.48 -15.40 17.73
C SER A 412 -16.12 -15.15 18.40
N LEU A 413 -15.96 -14.01 19.07
CA LEU A 413 -14.79 -13.65 19.86
C LEU A 413 -14.60 -14.61 21.04
N ALA A 414 -15.65 -14.90 21.81
CA ALA A 414 -15.58 -15.83 22.94
C ALA A 414 -15.14 -17.24 22.52
N LYS A 415 -15.65 -17.76 21.38
CA LYS A 415 -15.20 -19.06 20.82
C LYS A 415 -13.72 -19.04 20.43
N LEU A 416 -13.25 -17.92 19.87
CA LEU A 416 -11.85 -17.75 19.52
C LEU A 416 -10.95 -17.66 20.77
N GLU A 417 -11.36 -16.90 21.78
CA GLU A 417 -10.65 -16.78 23.05
C GLU A 417 -10.56 -18.11 23.77
N GLU A 418 -11.65 -18.90 23.81
CA GLU A 418 -11.65 -20.26 24.37
C GLU A 418 -10.65 -21.18 23.64
N ALA A 419 -10.66 -21.14 22.30
CA ALA A 419 -9.75 -21.95 21.49
C ALA A 419 -8.27 -21.54 21.67
N ARG A 420 -7.99 -20.23 21.79
CA ARG A 420 -6.65 -19.71 22.09
C ARG A 420 -6.23 -20.03 23.53
N ALA A 421 -7.12 -19.94 24.52
CA ALA A 421 -6.84 -20.30 25.90
C ALA A 421 -6.44 -21.78 26.03
N LYS A 422 -7.11 -22.69 25.31
CA LYS A 422 -6.72 -24.10 25.20
C LYS A 422 -5.30 -24.28 24.66
N LEU A 423 -4.92 -23.52 23.63
CA LEU A 423 -3.55 -23.55 23.07
C LEU A 423 -2.51 -22.97 24.05
N THR A 424 -2.84 -21.89 24.77
CA THR A 424 -1.96 -21.29 25.78
C THR A 424 -1.74 -22.21 26.98
N GLU A 425 -2.79 -22.90 27.46
CA GLU A 425 -2.64 -23.88 28.54
C GLU A 425 -1.82 -25.09 28.07
N ALA A 426 -2.14 -25.64 26.89
CA ALA A 426 -1.41 -26.75 26.30
C ALA A 426 0.05 -26.38 25.96
N ALA A 427 0.40 -25.11 25.76
CA ALA A 427 1.80 -24.72 25.60
C ALA A 427 2.64 -25.06 26.84
N LYS A 428 2.05 -25.03 28.04
CA LYS A 428 2.75 -25.35 29.31
C LYS A 428 3.15 -26.84 29.39
N THR A 429 2.32 -27.74 28.86
CA THR A 429 2.58 -29.20 28.79
C THR A 429 3.38 -29.58 27.54
N LEU A 430 3.06 -28.98 26.39
CA LEU A 430 3.65 -29.30 25.10
C LEU A 430 5.11 -28.82 24.96
N ASN A 431 5.48 -27.71 25.60
CA ASN A 431 6.87 -27.20 25.58
C ASN A 431 7.88 -28.18 26.21
N PRO A 432 7.70 -28.69 27.44
CA PRO A 432 8.62 -29.70 27.99
C PRO A 432 8.57 -31.03 27.23
N LEU A 433 7.40 -31.44 26.69
CA LEU A 433 7.32 -32.63 25.84
C LEU A 433 8.12 -32.48 24.54
N LYS A 434 8.02 -31.33 23.85
CA LYS A 434 8.84 -31.01 22.67
C LYS A 434 10.34 -30.95 23.00
N ALA A 435 10.71 -30.45 24.17
CA ALA A 435 12.10 -30.47 24.64
C ALA A 435 12.60 -31.91 24.87
N ALA A 436 11.75 -32.80 25.43
CA ALA A 436 12.07 -34.21 25.59
C ALA A 436 12.22 -34.95 24.25
N VAL A 437 11.37 -34.66 23.25
CA VAL A 437 11.53 -35.15 21.87
C VAL A 437 12.85 -34.69 21.27
N ALA A 438 13.18 -33.39 21.35
CA ALA A 438 14.43 -32.86 20.82
C ALA A 438 15.67 -33.48 21.49
N ALA A 439 15.61 -33.75 22.80
CA ALA A 439 16.67 -34.45 23.53
C ALA A 439 16.81 -35.92 23.07
N ALA A 440 15.70 -36.65 22.95
CA ALA A 440 15.71 -38.04 22.48
C ALA A 440 16.21 -38.16 21.02
N GLN A 441 15.78 -37.25 20.14
CA GLN A 441 16.28 -37.14 18.76
C GLN A 441 17.80 -36.87 18.72
N ALA A 442 18.33 -36.04 19.61
CA ALA A 442 19.77 -35.79 19.71
C ALA A 442 20.55 -37.04 20.21
N GLU A 443 20.02 -37.77 21.20
CA GLU A 443 20.59 -39.04 21.67
C GLU A 443 20.60 -40.09 20.55
N VAL A 444 19.48 -40.26 19.84
CA VAL A 444 19.36 -41.19 18.70
C VAL A 444 20.28 -40.80 17.55
N ALA A 445 20.39 -39.51 17.21
CA ALA A 445 21.30 -39.06 16.16
C ALA A 445 22.77 -39.35 16.51
N LYS A 446 23.16 -39.11 17.78
CA LYS A 446 24.50 -39.43 18.28
C LYS A 446 24.79 -40.94 18.27
N ALA A 447 23.83 -41.75 18.69
CA ALA A 447 23.94 -43.21 18.68
C ALA A 447 24.00 -43.78 17.25
N LYS A 448 23.14 -43.32 16.33
CA LYS A 448 23.18 -43.67 14.90
C LYS A 448 24.55 -43.34 14.29
N ALA A 449 25.10 -42.15 14.55
CA ALA A 449 26.43 -41.78 14.07
C ALA A 449 27.53 -42.71 14.62
N ALA A 450 27.47 -43.09 15.90
CA ALA A 450 28.42 -44.03 16.49
C ALA A 450 28.32 -45.44 15.89
N VAL A 451 27.10 -45.92 15.60
CA VAL A 451 26.85 -47.19 14.88
C VAL A 451 27.44 -47.13 13.47
N THR A 452 27.19 -46.06 12.71
CA THR A 452 27.73 -45.88 11.34
C THR A 452 29.27 -45.92 11.33
N VAL A 453 29.92 -45.25 12.28
CA VAL A 453 31.38 -45.26 12.43
C VAL A 453 31.89 -46.67 12.78
N ALA A 454 31.22 -47.38 13.68
CA ALA A 454 31.60 -48.74 14.07
C ALA A 454 31.40 -49.76 12.93
N GLN A 455 30.33 -49.63 12.14
CA GLN A 455 30.10 -50.44 10.93
C GLN A 455 31.21 -50.23 9.89
N ALA A 456 31.62 -48.99 9.63
CA ALA A 456 32.71 -48.69 8.70
C ALA A 456 34.07 -49.24 9.18
N ASP A 457 34.37 -49.14 10.48
CA ASP A 457 35.58 -49.71 11.09
C ASP A 457 35.58 -51.26 11.04
N ALA A 458 34.43 -51.88 11.32
CA ALA A 458 34.26 -53.33 11.25
C ALA A 458 34.44 -53.86 9.82
N GLU A 459 33.79 -53.24 8.82
CA GLU A 459 33.93 -53.68 7.43
C GLU A 459 35.37 -53.50 6.92
N LYS A 460 36.03 -52.39 7.26
CA LYS A 460 37.46 -52.18 6.94
C LYS A 460 38.35 -53.27 7.55
N LYS A 461 38.14 -53.59 8.84
CA LYS A 461 38.91 -54.65 9.53
C LYS A 461 38.62 -56.03 8.99
N LYS A 462 37.38 -56.31 8.57
CA LYS A 462 37.00 -57.52 7.85
C LYS A 462 37.70 -57.64 6.49
N THR A 463 37.78 -56.57 5.70
CA THR A 463 38.59 -56.55 4.46
C THR A 463 40.07 -56.87 4.76
N HIS A 464 40.64 -56.24 5.79
CA HIS A 464 42.03 -56.51 6.20
C HIS A 464 42.22 -57.96 6.69
N ALA A 465 41.31 -58.49 7.50
CA ALA A 465 41.38 -59.84 8.03
C ALA A 465 41.31 -60.88 6.91
N VAL A 466 40.42 -60.70 5.92
CA VAL A 466 40.36 -61.56 4.74
C VAL A 466 41.71 -61.54 4.00
N ALA A 467 42.22 -60.35 3.64
CA ALA A 467 43.47 -60.23 2.89
C ALA A 467 44.68 -60.84 3.63
N VAL A 468 44.82 -60.59 4.93
CA VAL A 468 45.95 -61.10 5.73
C VAL A 468 45.82 -62.61 6.00
N ASN A 469 44.60 -63.14 6.18
CA ASN A 469 44.39 -64.60 6.28
C ASN A 469 44.69 -65.31 4.94
N THR A 470 44.31 -64.74 3.80
CA THR A 470 44.69 -65.28 2.48
C THR A 470 46.21 -65.26 2.29
N ALA A 471 46.88 -64.17 2.67
CA ALA A 471 48.34 -64.09 2.63
C ALA A 471 49.02 -65.11 3.58
N ALA A 472 48.48 -65.32 4.78
CA ALA A 472 48.97 -66.33 5.71
C ALA A 472 48.80 -67.76 5.20
N ALA A 473 47.66 -68.07 4.59
CA ALA A 473 47.42 -69.37 3.95
C ALA A 473 48.43 -69.64 2.84
N LYS A 474 48.68 -68.64 1.96
CA LYS A 474 49.65 -68.78 0.86
C LYS A 474 51.11 -68.78 1.32
N ALA A 475 51.46 -68.01 2.34
CA ALA A 475 52.80 -68.06 2.94
C ALA A 475 53.06 -69.42 3.62
N LYS A 476 52.05 -69.99 4.28
CA LYS A 476 52.12 -71.35 4.84
C LYS A 476 52.29 -72.40 3.74
N GLU A 477 51.48 -72.35 2.68
CA GLU A 477 51.59 -73.25 1.52
C GLU A 477 53.00 -73.22 0.89
N ALA A 478 53.60 -72.03 0.76
CA ALA A 478 54.98 -71.88 0.28
C ALA A 478 56.02 -72.44 1.27
N ALA A 479 55.87 -72.18 2.57
CA ALA A 479 56.77 -72.71 3.61
C ALA A 479 56.67 -74.24 3.77
N ASP A 480 55.48 -74.83 3.58
CA ASP A 480 55.25 -76.27 3.57
C ASP A 480 55.91 -76.95 2.35
N LEU A 481 56.14 -76.22 1.24
CA LEU A 481 56.83 -76.70 0.04
C LEU A 481 58.35 -76.54 0.10
N LEU A 482 58.87 -75.52 0.79
CA LEU A 482 60.30 -75.17 0.86
C LEU A 482 60.81 -75.18 2.31
N LYS A 483 60.71 -76.34 2.97
CA LYS A 483 60.91 -76.50 4.42
C LYS A 483 62.33 -76.18 4.92
N ASP A 484 63.33 -76.22 4.04
CA ASP A 484 64.73 -75.92 4.37
C ASP A 484 65.04 -74.40 4.32
N ASP A 485 64.17 -73.59 3.70
CA ASP A 485 64.29 -72.12 3.73
C ASP A 485 63.76 -71.56 5.06
N LYS A 486 64.68 -71.44 6.03
CA LYS A 486 64.39 -70.88 7.36
C LYS A 486 63.81 -69.46 7.31
N VAL A 487 64.16 -68.65 6.31
CA VAL A 487 63.66 -67.28 6.17
C VAL A 487 62.19 -67.30 5.78
N LEU A 488 61.81 -68.17 4.83
CA LEU A 488 60.44 -68.35 4.41
C LEU A 488 59.56 -68.95 5.52
N VAL A 489 60.06 -69.96 6.25
CA VAL A 489 59.34 -70.58 7.38
C VAL A 489 59.10 -69.56 8.51
N GLU A 490 60.10 -68.75 8.88
CA GLU A 490 59.92 -67.66 9.84
C GLU A 490 58.95 -66.57 9.34
N ALA A 491 59.03 -66.20 8.06
CA ALA A 491 58.12 -65.23 7.47
C ALA A 491 56.67 -65.71 7.51
N ALA A 492 56.41 -66.97 7.13
CA ALA A 492 55.10 -67.60 7.20
C ALA A 492 54.55 -67.63 8.64
N ALA A 493 55.38 -67.98 9.62
CA ALA A 493 55.00 -67.94 11.04
C ALA A 493 54.60 -66.52 11.51
N LYS A 494 55.42 -65.50 11.18
CA LYS A 494 55.15 -64.08 11.52
C LYS A 494 53.91 -63.55 10.81
N ILE A 495 53.63 -63.98 9.57
CA ILE A 495 52.40 -63.62 8.84
C ILE A 495 51.17 -64.30 9.47
N ALA A 496 51.28 -65.57 9.88
CA ALA A 496 50.20 -66.28 10.57
C ALA A 496 49.87 -65.69 11.96
N GLU A 497 50.87 -65.21 12.69
CA GLU A 497 50.68 -64.46 13.94
C GLU A 497 49.94 -63.14 13.69
N ARG A 498 50.36 -62.37 12.68
CA ARG A 498 49.67 -61.14 12.25
C ARG A 498 48.24 -61.41 11.80
N ALA A 499 47.97 -62.52 11.12
CA ALA A 499 46.63 -62.92 10.71
C ALA A 499 45.70 -63.20 11.90
N LYS A 500 46.19 -63.88 12.94
CA LYS A 500 45.47 -64.04 14.22
C LYS A 500 45.19 -62.69 14.88
N ALA A 501 46.17 -61.80 14.93
CA ALA A 501 46.00 -60.47 15.53
C ALA A 501 44.95 -59.61 14.79
N VAL A 502 44.99 -59.58 13.45
CA VAL A 502 43.98 -58.84 12.65
C VAL A 502 42.59 -59.47 12.77
N THR A 503 42.48 -60.80 12.83
CA THR A 503 41.20 -61.49 13.06
C THR A 503 40.61 -61.17 14.44
N ALA A 504 41.45 -61.08 15.48
CA ALA A 504 40.99 -60.64 16.81
C ALA A 504 40.49 -59.18 16.82
N LEU A 505 41.12 -58.29 16.05
CA LEU A 505 40.68 -56.89 15.88
C LEU A 505 39.37 -56.77 15.10
N GLU A 506 39.15 -57.63 14.11
CA GLU A 506 37.89 -57.74 13.37
C GLU A 506 36.76 -58.21 14.29
N ALA A 507 36.94 -59.31 15.02
CA ALA A 507 35.95 -59.82 15.97
C ALA A 507 35.61 -58.80 17.07
N ALA A 508 36.60 -58.04 17.55
CA ALA A 508 36.39 -56.95 18.51
C ALA A 508 35.58 -55.79 17.91
N ALA A 509 35.80 -55.44 16.64
CA ALA A 509 35.03 -54.40 15.94
C ALA A 509 33.59 -54.86 15.65
N ALA A 510 33.39 -56.10 15.21
CA ALA A 510 32.07 -56.71 15.03
C ALA A 510 31.28 -56.69 16.34
N LYS A 511 31.87 -57.16 17.46
CA LYS A 511 31.26 -57.12 18.79
C LYS A 511 30.91 -55.70 19.25
N LYS A 512 31.77 -54.72 18.96
CA LYS A 512 31.50 -53.30 19.24
C LYS A 512 30.30 -52.78 18.44
N THR A 513 30.19 -53.12 17.16
CA THR A 513 29.04 -52.79 16.31
C THR A 513 27.75 -53.40 16.87
N THR A 514 27.72 -54.70 17.19
CA THR A 514 26.56 -55.35 17.81
C THR A 514 26.15 -54.65 19.12
N SER A 515 27.11 -54.31 19.98
CA SER A 515 26.84 -53.61 21.25
C SER A 515 26.27 -52.20 21.04
N LEU A 516 26.73 -51.46 20.03
CA LEU A 516 26.23 -50.10 19.75
C LEU A 516 24.85 -50.14 19.07
N THR A 517 24.58 -51.12 18.21
CA THR A 517 23.25 -51.33 17.63
C THR A 517 22.23 -51.71 18.70
N ALA A 518 22.57 -52.63 19.61
CA ALA A 518 21.70 -52.99 20.74
C ALA A 518 21.44 -51.80 21.70
N ALA A 519 22.39 -50.87 21.83
CA ALA A 519 22.22 -49.64 22.61
C ALA A 519 21.37 -48.57 21.89
N LEU A 520 21.17 -48.69 20.57
CA LEU A 520 20.38 -47.74 19.78
C LEU A 520 18.87 -48.02 19.87
N GLU A 521 18.45 -49.29 19.87
CA GLU A 521 17.04 -49.70 19.97
C GLU A 521 16.26 -49.03 21.14
N PRO A 522 16.73 -49.04 22.40
CA PRO A 522 16.02 -48.39 23.51
C PRO A 522 15.96 -46.86 23.37
N LEU A 523 16.94 -46.23 22.72
CA LEU A 523 16.91 -44.79 22.44
C LEU A 523 15.87 -44.45 21.37
N GLN A 524 15.73 -45.29 20.33
CA GLN A 524 14.68 -45.13 19.32
C GLN A 524 13.29 -45.35 19.92
N LYS A 525 13.13 -46.29 20.85
CA LYS A 525 11.87 -46.48 21.59
C LYS A 525 11.54 -45.24 22.43
N LYS A 526 12.52 -44.67 23.15
CA LYS A 526 12.37 -43.42 23.91
C LYS A 526 11.99 -42.23 23.02
N GLU A 527 12.57 -42.13 21.82
CA GLU A 527 12.19 -41.12 20.80
C GLU A 527 10.73 -41.30 20.37
N GLN A 528 10.29 -42.53 20.09
CA GLN A 528 8.90 -42.84 19.72
C GLN A 528 7.91 -42.56 20.86
N GLU A 529 8.24 -42.93 22.10
CA GLU A 529 7.41 -42.69 23.27
C GLU A 529 7.27 -41.18 23.57
N ALA A 530 8.36 -40.41 23.45
CA ALA A 530 8.32 -38.96 23.58
C ALA A 530 7.49 -38.29 22.46
N GLN A 531 7.62 -38.76 21.22
CA GLN A 531 6.83 -38.26 20.10
C GLN A 531 5.34 -38.60 20.26
N ALA A 532 5.00 -39.82 20.66
CA ALA A 532 3.62 -40.24 20.92
C ALA A 532 2.97 -39.42 22.06
N ALA A 533 3.73 -38.97 23.05
CA ALA A 533 3.24 -38.06 24.09
C ALA A 533 2.92 -36.66 23.52
N VAL A 534 3.75 -36.13 22.62
CA VAL A 534 3.48 -34.88 21.88
C VAL A 534 2.25 -35.03 20.98
N ASP A 535 2.15 -36.12 20.22
CA ASP A 535 1.06 -36.36 19.27
C ASP A 535 -0.28 -36.53 20.00
N LYS A 536 -0.28 -37.23 21.15
CA LYS A 536 -1.45 -37.38 22.02
C LYS A 536 -1.95 -36.03 22.54
N GLU A 537 -1.04 -35.15 22.97
CA GLU A 537 -1.43 -33.81 23.43
C GLU A 537 -2.01 -32.99 22.28
N LEU A 538 -1.32 -32.95 21.13
CA LEU A 538 -1.76 -32.23 19.92
C LEU A 538 -3.13 -32.68 19.42
N ALA A 539 -3.47 -33.98 19.54
CA ALA A 539 -4.77 -34.52 19.13
C ALA A 539 -5.96 -33.98 19.94
N THR A 540 -5.73 -33.34 21.10
CA THR A 540 -6.78 -32.71 21.91
C THR A 540 -7.01 -31.22 21.59
N LEU A 541 -6.13 -30.62 20.78
CA LEU A 541 -6.11 -29.18 20.54
C LEU A 541 -6.85 -28.77 19.27
N PRO A 542 -7.43 -27.56 19.22
CA PRO A 542 -7.99 -27.03 17.98
C PRO A 542 -6.90 -26.94 16.91
N THR A 543 -7.19 -27.51 15.73
CA THR A 543 -6.27 -27.51 14.60
C THR A 543 -6.03 -26.10 14.07
N PRO A 544 -4.90 -25.82 13.38
CA PRO A 544 -4.66 -24.52 12.74
C PRO A 544 -5.78 -24.09 11.78
N ALA A 545 -6.47 -25.05 11.14
CA ALA A 545 -7.62 -24.80 10.29
C ALA A 545 -8.85 -24.33 11.09
N GLN A 546 -9.18 -25.02 12.20
CA GLN A 546 -10.29 -24.62 13.09
C GLN A 546 -10.03 -23.26 13.75
N ILE A 547 -8.78 -22.97 14.13
CA ILE A 547 -8.38 -21.64 14.59
C ILE A 547 -8.62 -20.62 13.47
N THR A 548 -8.09 -20.84 12.27
CA THR A 548 -8.27 -19.94 11.12
C THR A 548 -9.76 -19.71 10.78
N GLU A 549 -10.61 -20.73 10.95
CA GLU A 549 -12.06 -20.65 10.76
C GLU A 549 -12.74 -19.77 11.82
N LEU A 550 -12.52 -20.05 13.11
CA LEU A 550 -13.03 -19.23 14.23
C LEU A 550 -12.57 -17.78 14.12
N GLU A 551 -11.31 -17.59 13.77
CA GLU A 551 -10.69 -16.29 13.55
C GLU A 551 -11.20 -15.56 12.28
N THR A 552 -11.73 -16.29 11.31
CA THR A 552 -12.38 -15.69 10.14
C THR A 552 -13.84 -15.36 10.46
N ALA A 553 -14.52 -16.19 11.26
CA ALA A 553 -15.85 -15.89 11.78
C ALA A 553 -15.85 -14.64 12.68
N GLU A 554 -14.90 -14.52 13.61
CA GLU A 554 -14.74 -13.34 14.47
C GLU A 554 -14.52 -12.08 13.62
N ARG A 555 -13.53 -12.06 12.73
CA ARG A 555 -13.25 -10.88 11.88
C ARG A 555 -14.43 -10.48 10.99
N ASN A 556 -15.13 -11.46 10.43
CA ASN A 556 -16.31 -11.18 9.60
C ASN A 556 -17.46 -10.62 10.46
N ALA A 557 -17.71 -11.17 11.65
CA ALA A 557 -18.71 -10.66 12.57
C ALA A 557 -18.36 -9.26 13.10
N ASN A 558 -17.09 -9.01 13.40
CA ASN A 558 -16.54 -7.72 13.79
C ASN A 558 -16.72 -6.68 12.68
N ALA A 559 -16.37 -7.01 11.43
CA ALA A 559 -16.59 -6.14 10.27
C ALA A 559 -18.08 -5.77 10.10
N VAL A 560 -18.98 -6.75 10.22
CA VAL A 560 -20.44 -6.54 10.12
C VAL A 560 -20.98 -5.72 11.31
N PHE A 561 -20.42 -5.87 12.51
CA PHE A 561 -20.74 -5.03 13.66
C PHE A 561 -20.27 -3.58 13.45
N ASN A 562 -19.04 -3.38 12.99
CA ASN A 562 -18.49 -2.06 12.69
C ASN A 562 -19.28 -1.35 11.59
N ASP A 563 -19.68 -2.04 10.53
CA ASP A 563 -20.53 -1.45 9.48
C ASP A 563 -21.94 -1.08 10.00
N ALA A 564 -22.49 -1.83 10.96
CA ALA A 564 -23.72 -1.44 11.66
C ALA A 564 -23.51 -0.23 12.60
N GLN A 565 -22.35 -0.13 13.26
CA GLN A 565 -21.98 1.05 14.05
C GLN A 565 -21.81 2.30 13.17
N TYR A 566 -21.14 2.17 12.01
CA TYR A 566 -21.01 3.25 11.03
C TYR A 566 -22.38 3.69 10.47
N ALA A 567 -23.32 2.77 10.24
CA ALA A 567 -24.68 3.12 9.82
C ALA A 567 -25.45 3.94 10.86
N VAL A 568 -25.29 3.63 12.16
CA VAL A 568 -25.87 4.45 13.24
C VAL A 568 -25.21 5.84 13.28
N ALA A 569 -23.89 5.92 13.20
CA ALA A 569 -23.16 7.18 13.29
C ALA A 569 -23.39 8.11 12.08
N ASP A 570 -23.56 7.56 10.87
CA ASP A 570 -23.98 8.33 9.69
C ASP A 570 -25.39 8.91 9.88
N LEU A 571 -26.34 8.10 10.37
CA LEU A 571 -27.70 8.57 10.65
C LEU A 571 -27.71 9.71 11.69
N GLU A 572 -26.95 9.57 12.78
CA GLU A 572 -26.84 10.59 13.84
C GLU A 572 -26.21 11.89 13.31
N THR A 573 -25.20 11.77 12.43
CA THR A 573 -24.56 12.90 11.76
C THR A 573 -25.54 13.62 10.82
N ARG A 574 -26.28 12.87 10.02
CA ARG A 574 -27.29 13.39 9.09
C ARG A 574 -28.43 14.08 9.83
N GLU A 575 -28.90 13.50 10.92
CA GLU A 575 -29.91 14.11 11.79
C GLU A 575 -29.41 15.40 12.44
N SER A 576 -28.15 15.44 12.90
CA SER A 576 -27.53 16.66 13.43
C SER A 576 -27.49 17.75 12.36
N LEU A 577 -27.09 17.41 11.13
CA LEU A 577 -27.06 18.34 10.00
C LEU A 577 -28.46 18.82 9.58
N THR A 578 -29.48 17.96 9.60
CA THR A 578 -30.88 18.36 9.36
C THR A 578 -31.40 19.29 10.45
N LYS A 579 -30.97 19.16 11.72
CA LYS A 579 -31.29 20.13 12.78
C LYS A 579 -30.63 21.49 12.57
N LEU A 580 -29.38 21.52 12.08
CA LEU A 580 -28.74 22.78 11.68
C LEU A 580 -29.47 23.45 10.51
N LEU A 581 -30.01 22.68 9.56
CA LEU A 581 -30.89 23.21 8.50
C LEU A 581 -32.22 23.73 9.03
N GLN A 582 -32.83 23.07 10.03
CA GLN A 582 -34.03 23.58 10.72
C GLN A 582 -33.74 24.92 11.39
N GLN A 583 -32.66 25.00 12.18
CA GLN A 583 -32.24 26.22 12.85
C GLN A 583 -31.91 27.34 11.84
N TYR A 584 -31.28 27.00 10.72
CA TYR A 584 -31.04 27.95 9.63
C TYR A 584 -32.36 28.53 9.10
N ALA A 585 -33.34 27.66 8.77
CA ALA A 585 -34.66 28.07 8.28
C ALA A 585 -35.41 29.00 9.27
N GLU A 586 -35.35 28.71 10.56
CA GLU A 586 -35.92 29.56 11.62
C GLU A 586 -35.21 30.92 11.74
N LEU A 587 -33.88 30.94 11.59
CA LEU A 587 -33.07 32.16 11.62
C LEU A 587 -33.24 33.01 10.36
N GLN A 588 -33.55 32.45 9.19
CA GLN A 588 -33.85 33.23 7.97
C GLN A 588 -34.98 34.25 8.20
N VAL A 589 -35.95 33.92 9.08
CA VAL A 589 -37.09 34.78 9.42
C VAL A 589 -36.78 35.71 10.60
N SER A 590 -35.93 35.29 11.55
CA SER A 590 -35.75 35.95 12.85
C SER A 590 -34.44 36.73 13.03
N ASP A 591 -33.32 36.26 12.47
CA ASP A 591 -32.02 36.96 12.44
C ASP A 591 -31.22 36.52 11.20
N VAL A 592 -31.33 37.31 10.12
CA VAL A 592 -30.64 37.08 8.84
C VAL A 592 -29.11 37.05 8.99
N ALA A 593 -28.55 37.81 9.94
CA ALA A 593 -27.10 37.83 10.17
C ALA A 593 -26.62 36.56 10.89
N ALA A 594 -27.42 36.00 11.80
CA ALA A 594 -27.18 34.69 12.38
C ALA A 594 -27.37 33.57 11.34
N ALA A 595 -28.41 33.65 10.49
CA ALA A 595 -28.62 32.71 9.40
C ALA A 595 -27.42 32.65 8.45
N ALA A 596 -26.84 33.82 8.08
CA ALA A 596 -25.65 33.88 7.24
C ALA A 596 -24.41 33.23 7.90
N ARG A 597 -24.21 33.42 9.21
CA ARG A 597 -23.11 32.74 9.95
C ARG A 597 -23.32 31.23 10.01
N LEU A 598 -24.55 30.78 10.27
CA LEU A 598 -24.90 29.36 10.31
C LEU A 598 -24.82 28.71 8.92
N TRP A 599 -25.12 29.44 7.85
CA TRP A 599 -24.91 28.97 6.48
C TRP A 599 -23.45 28.66 6.19
N ASN A 600 -22.51 29.50 6.62
CA ASN A 600 -21.08 29.22 6.42
C ASN A 600 -20.63 27.94 7.16
N GLN A 601 -21.17 27.67 8.34
CA GLN A 601 -20.94 26.41 9.05
C GLN A 601 -21.59 25.21 8.32
N LEU A 602 -22.81 25.37 7.80
CA LEU A 602 -23.48 24.35 6.99
C LEU A 602 -22.67 24.03 5.73
N VAL A 603 -22.08 25.02 5.06
CA VAL A 603 -21.22 24.82 3.88
C VAL A 603 -20.03 23.93 4.21
N GLU A 604 -19.38 24.10 5.37
CA GLU A 604 -18.29 23.23 5.81
C GLU A 604 -18.75 21.77 6.00
N GLU A 605 -19.90 21.55 6.64
CA GLU A 605 -20.44 20.20 6.86
C GLU A 605 -20.93 19.53 5.57
N LEU A 606 -21.55 20.29 4.67
CA LEU A 606 -21.96 19.83 3.33
C LEU A 606 -20.74 19.47 2.47
N ALA A 607 -19.64 20.23 2.58
CA ALA A 607 -18.37 19.91 1.92
C ALA A 607 -17.69 18.67 2.54
N ASN A 608 -17.72 18.52 3.88
CA ASN A 608 -17.27 17.31 4.57
C ASN A 608 -18.01 16.05 4.10
N ARG A 609 -19.27 16.17 3.68
CA ARG A 609 -20.10 15.11 3.09
C ARG A 609 -20.07 15.04 1.56
N GLY A 610 -19.24 15.82 0.87
CA GLY A 610 -19.10 15.77 -0.59
C GLY A 610 -20.32 16.27 -1.38
N GLN A 611 -21.21 17.03 -0.74
CA GLN A 611 -22.32 17.72 -1.43
C GLN A 611 -21.85 19.02 -2.12
N ILE A 612 -20.65 19.49 -1.77
CA ILE A 612 -19.93 20.64 -2.33
C ILE A 612 -18.50 20.17 -2.61
N ALA A 613 -17.90 20.60 -3.72
CA ALA A 613 -16.50 20.31 -3.99
C ALA A 613 -15.58 21.16 -3.10
N LEU A 614 -14.49 20.59 -2.61
CA LEU A 614 -13.52 21.33 -1.80
C LEU A 614 -12.61 22.19 -2.68
N LEU A 615 -12.39 23.42 -2.25
CA LEU A 615 -11.34 24.30 -2.80
C LEU A 615 -9.97 23.77 -2.37
N LYS A 616 -9.32 22.97 -3.21
CA LYS A 616 -8.05 22.27 -2.86
C LYS A 616 -6.85 23.18 -3.16
N PRO A 617 -5.95 23.46 -2.20
CA PRO A 617 -4.70 24.15 -2.52
C PRO A 617 -3.83 23.27 -3.43
N LEU A 618 -3.15 23.88 -4.39
CA LEU A 618 -2.19 23.15 -5.23
C LEU A 618 -1.05 22.61 -4.38
N THR A 619 -0.69 21.34 -4.58
CA THR A 619 0.57 20.78 -4.05
C THR A 619 1.77 21.57 -4.57
N ALA A 620 2.90 21.56 -3.87
CA ALA A 620 4.12 22.25 -4.32
C ALA A 620 4.51 21.84 -5.75
N GLU A 621 4.31 20.57 -6.09
CA GLU A 621 4.52 19.99 -7.41
C GLU A 621 3.53 20.49 -8.46
N GLN A 622 2.22 20.45 -8.17
CA GLN A 622 1.19 21.00 -9.07
C GLN A 622 1.39 22.49 -9.30
N PHE A 623 1.74 23.24 -8.26
CA PHE A 623 1.98 24.67 -8.34
C PHE A 623 3.19 24.98 -9.23
N ALA A 624 4.32 24.30 -9.03
CA ALA A 624 5.52 24.46 -9.86
C ALA A 624 5.25 24.16 -11.35
N LEU A 625 4.62 23.01 -11.62
CA LEU A 625 4.31 22.59 -12.98
C LEU A 625 3.27 23.51 -13.62
N SER A 626 2.28 24.00 -12.86
CA SER A 626 1.30 24.96 -13.35
C SER A 626 1.91 26.32 -13.67
N THR A 627 2.80 26.86 -12.83
CA THR A 627 3.50 28.13 -13.12
C THR A 627 4.37 27.98 -14.38
N MET A 628 5.13 26.89 -14.51
CA MET A 628 5.93 26.62 -15.71
C MET A 628 5.08 26.39 -16.97
N GLN A 629 3.91 25.74 -16.84
CA GLN A 629 2.98 25.50 -17.93
C GLN A 629 2.33 26.81 -18.40
N ALA A 630 1.78 27.59 -17.47
CA ALA A 630 1.16 28.88 -17.75
C ALA A 630 2.15 29.88 -18.36
N ALA A 631 3.37 30.01 -17.80
CA ALA A 631 4.42 30.86 -18.37
C ALA A 631 4.91 30.40 -19.76
N GLY A 632 4.67 29.14 -20.15
CA GLY A 632 5.07 28.58 -21.44
C GLY A 632 6.46 27.91 -21.45
N LEU A 633 7.01 27.54 -20.29
CA LEU A 633 8.27 26.80 -20.21
C LEU A 633 8.10 25.33 -20.59
N ILE A 634 6.97 24.70 -20.22
CA ILE A 634 6.73 23.28 -20.50
C ILE A 634 6.70 23.00 -22.01
N SER A 635 6.10 23.88 -22.82
CA SER A 635 6.08 23.74 -24.29
C SER A 635 7.48 23.85 -24.92
N VAL A 636 8.33 24.76 -24.43
CA VAL A 636 9.74 24.87 -24.84
C VAL A 636 10.52 23.60 -24.48
N GLN A 637 10.33 23.06 -23.27
CA GLN A 637 10.98 21.81 -22.87
C GLN A 637 10.47 20.60 -23.66
N GLN A 638 9.17 20.55 -23.99
CA GLN A 638 8.59 19.52 -24.85
C GLN A 638 9.21 19.55 -26.25
N GLN A 639 9.31 20.71 -26.90
CA GLN A 639 9.98 20.84 -28.21
C GLN A 639 11.44 20.36 -28.16
N ALA A 640 12.19 20.75 -27.13
CA ALA A 640 13.56 20.29 -26.93
C ALA A 640 13.66 18.77 -26.72
N ALA A 641 12.73 18.18 -25.95
CA ALA A 641 12.64 16.76 -25.69
C ALA A 641 12.30 15.96 -26.97
N GLU A 642 11.32 16.42 -27.76
CA GLU A 642 10.93 15.82 -29.05
C GLU A 642 12.06 15.87 -30.08
N ALA A 643 12.76 17.01 -30.19
CA ALA A 643 13.95 17.15 -31.02
C ALA A 643 15.06 16.18 -30.56
N ALA A 644 15.25 16.02 -29.26
CA ALA A 644 16.21 15.07 -28.70
C ALA A 644 15.80 13.61 -28.94
N VAL A 645 14.50 13.26 -28.88
CA VAL A 645 14.00 11.91 -29.25
C VAL A 645 14.30 11.66 -30.73
N THR A 646 13.88 12.57 -31.61
CA THR A 646 14.11 12.50 -33.07
C THR A 646 15.59 12.30 -33.39
N LYS A 647 16.48 13.08 -32.77
CA LYS A 647 17.94 12.98 -32.94
C LYS A 647 18.52 11.66 -32.44
N SER A 648 18.06 11.15 -31.29
CA SER A 648 18.52 9.85 -30.76
C SER A 648 17.97 8.64 -31.51
N ALA A 649 16.84 8.81 -32.19
CA ALA A 649 16.04 7.78 -32.86
C ALA A 649 15.99 6.44 -32.09
N PRO A 650 15.33 6.39 -30.91
CA PRO A 650 15.17 5.15 -30.15
C PRO A 650 14.46 4.06 -30.96
N GLU A 651 14.67 2.81 -30.59
CA GLU A 651 14.16 1.66 -31.35
C GLU A 651 12.62 1.64 -31.41
N GLU A 652 11.95 2.09 -30.36
CA GLU A 652 10.49 2.25 -30.32
C GLU A 652 10.00 3.32 -31.30
N TRP A 653 10.72 4.45 -31.41
CA TRP A 653 10.43 5.52 -32.39
C TRP A 653 10.64 5.06 -33.84
N LYS A 654 11.70 4.28 -34.10
CA LYS A 654 11.98 3.71 -35.43
C LYS A 654 10.94 2.70 -35.89
N LYS A 655 10.34 1.95 -34.94
CA LYS A 655 9.35 0.90 -35.22
C LYS A 655 7.89 1.38 -35.20
N ALA A 656 7.63 2.59 -34.70
CA ALA A 656 6.29 3.17 -34.69
C ALA A 656 5.75 3.37 -36.12
N SER A 657 4.50 2.98 -36.36
CA SER A 657 3.79 3.33 -37.60
C SER A 657 3.61 4.85 -37.69
N ASP A 658 3.35 5.39 -38.89
CA ASP A 658 3.09 6.83 -39.03
C ASP A 658 1.86 7.30 -38.24
N ALA A 659 0.90 6.41 -37.98
CA ALA A 659 -0.25 6.70 -37.11
C ALA A 659 0.12 6.70 -35.62
N ASP A 660 1.05 5.85 -35.19
CA ASP A 660 1.45 5.73 -33.78
C ASP A 660 2.53 6.75 -33.37
N LYS A 661 3.29 7.29 -34.33
CA LYS A 661 4.38 8.24 -34.09
C LYS A 661 3.99 9.40 -33.15
N PRO A 662 2.85 10.10 -33.28
CA PRO A 662 2.47 11.15 -32.33
C PRO A 662 2.34 10.66 -30.88
N VAL A 663 1.84 9.44 -30.67
CA VAL A 663 1.68 8.83 -29.34
C VAL A 663 3.05 8.40 -28.78
N VAL A 664 3.85 7.73 -29.61
CA VAL A 664 5.20 7.26 -29.24
C VAL A 664 6.13 8.44 -28.96
N MET A 665 6.02 9.55 -29.71
CA MET A 665 6.79 10.77 -29.45
C MET A 665 6.48 11.33 -28.06
N LYS A 666 5.19 11.55 -27.73
CA LYS A 666 4.78 12.04 -26.40
C LYS A 666 5.24 11.11 -25.27
N LYS A 667 5.15 9.79 -25.47
CA LYS A 667 5.62 8.78 -24.51
C LYS A 667 7.13 8.87 -24.25
N LEU A 668 7.93 9.10 -25.30
CA LEU A 668 9.40 9.17 -25.21
C LEU A 668 9.93 10.56 -24.83
N SER A 669 9.15 11.63 -25.03
CA SER A 669 9.54 13.00 -24.68
C SER A 669 9.26 13.35 -23.21
N GLU A 670 8.12 12.93 -22.65
CA GLU A 670 7.69 13.33 -21.29
C GLU A 670 8.74 13.01 -20.20
N PRO A 671 9.44 11.85 -20.20
CA PRO A 671 10.50 11.60 -19.21
C PRO A 671 11.65 12.62 -19.29
N LYS A 672 11.99 13.10 -20.50
CA LYS A 672 13.01 14.13 -20.73
C LYS A 672 12.50 15.51 -20.30
N VAL A 673 11.23 15.84 -20.54
CA VAL A 673 10.62 17.08 -20.02
C VAL A 673 10.69 17.08 -18.49
N PHE A 674 10.29 15.98 -17.85
CA PHE A 674 10.32 15.83 -16.40
C PHE A 674 11.75 15.92 -15.83
N GLU A 675 12.74 15.33 -16.51
CA GLU A 675 14.16 15.50 -16.18
C GLU A 675 14.62 16.96 -16.29
N ASN A 676 14.31 17.64 -17.40
CA ASN A 676 14.71 19.02 -17.65
C ASN A 676 14.13 20.02 -16.63
N VAL A 677 12.94 19.78 -16.09
CA VAL A 677 12.28 20.67 -15.10
C VAL A 677 12.50 20.26 -13.64
N ARG A 678 13.24 19.16 -13.39
CA ARG A 678 13.42 18.60 -12.04
C ARG A 678 14.08 19.58 -11.06
N GLY A 679 15.00 20.41 -11.54
CA GLY A 679 15.69 21.41 -10.70
C GLY A 679 14.74 22.50 -10.18
N GLN A 680 13.91 23.05 -11.07
CA GLN A 680 12.90 24.06 -10.77
C GLN A 680 11.82 23.48 -9.84
N LEU A 681 11.38 22.24 -10.12
CA LEU A 681 10.45 21.51 -9.27
C LEU A 681 11.00 21.33 -7.85
N ALA A 682 12.27 20.95 -7.69
CA ALA A 682 12.91 20.76 -6.39
C ALA A 682 12.98 22.06 -5.56
N GLU A 683 13.14 23.23 -6.21
CA GLU A 683 13.11 24.52 -5.52
C GLU A 683 11.73 24.86 -4.96
N PHE A 684 10.68 24.65 -5.76
CA PHE A 684 9.29 24.82 -5.30
C PHE A 684 8.95 23.82 -4.19
N VAL A 685 9.37 22.55 -4.33
CA VAL A 685 9.22 21.52 -3.30
C VAL A 685 9.92 21.90 -1.99
N ARG A 686 11.09 22.54 -2.05
CA ARG A 686 11.82 23.03 -0.88
C ARG A 686 11.11 24.20 -0.18
N LEU A 687 10.42 25.06 -0.94
CA LEU A 687 9.77 26.28 -0.43
C LEU A 687 8.30 26.08 0.00
N TYR A 688 7.55 25.26 -0.74
CA TYR A 688 6.11 25.04 -0.57
C TYR A 688 5.75 23.62 -0.11
N GLY A 689 6.71 22.70 -0.02
CA GLY A 689 6.48 21.29 0.33
C GLY A 689 6.34 20.97 1.81
N GLY A 690 6.30 21.98 2.68
CA GLY A 690 5.86 21.80 4.07
C GLY A 690 4.36 21.50 4.12
N LEU A 691 3.88 20.94 5.23
CA LEU A 691 2.45 20.74 5.44
C LEU A 691 1.72 22.09 5.36
N PRO A 692 0.70 22.24 4.47
CA PRO A 692 -0.21 23.38 4.55
C PRO A 692 -0.91 23.34 5.90
N GLY A 693 -0.86 24.44 6.67
CA GLY A 693 -1.74 24.61 7.82
C GLY A 693 -3.19 24.73 7.35
N GLN A 694 -4.15 24.47 8.24
CA GLN A 694 -5.58 24.70 7.95
C GLN A 694 -5.84 26.17 7.60
N ASP A 695 -5.09 27.10 8.20
CA ASP A 695 -5.04 28.50 7.80
C ASP A 695 -3.87 28.73 6.82
N PHE A 696 -4.18 28.88 5.52
CA PHE A 696 -3.16 29.19 4.52
C PHE A 696 -2.68 30.64 4.64
N GLN A 697 -1.48 30.82 5.19
CA GLN A 697 -0.71 32.06 5.05
C GLN A 697 0.64 31.77 4.39
N ALA A 698 0.93 32.46 3.28
CA ALA A 698 2.22 32.35 2.62
C ALA A 698 3.33 32.89 3.55
N THR A 699 4.38 32.10 3.77
CA THR A 699 5.52 32.55 4.58
C THR A 699 6.26 33.71 3.90
N VAL A 700 6.99 34.52 4.65
CA VAL A 700 7.82 35.62 4.09
C VAL A 700 8.74 35.13 2.96
N ASN A 701 9.35 33.95 3.11
CA ASN A 701 10.20 33.36 2.07
C ASN A 701 9.43 32.98 0.80
N GLN A 702 8.21 32.44 0.95
CA GLN A 702 7.33 32.11 -0.18
C GLN A 702 6.79 33.37 -0.88
N ALA A 703 6.48 34.41 -0.10
CA ALA A 703 6.04 35.70 -0.63
C ALA A 703 7.18 36.44 -1.35
N LEU A 704 8.41 36.42 -0.81
CA LEU A 704 9.59 36.98 -1.47
C LEU A 704 9.97 36.21 -2.73
N PHE A 705 9.90 34.88 -2.72
CA PHE A 705 10.19 34.04 -3.89
C PHE A 705 9.23 34.32 -5.05
N PHE A 706 7.93 34.51 -4.77
CA PHE A 706 6.98 34.90 -5.82
C PHE A 706 6.96 36.38 -6.15
N GLY A 707 7.27 37.27 -5.19
CA GLY A 707 7.16 38.71 -5.35
C GLY A 707 8.39 39.42 -5.89
N ASN A 708 9.60 38.87 -5.68
CA ASN A 708 10.87 39.45 -6.11
C ASN A 708 11.91 38.38 -6.51
N GLY A 709 11.47 37.16 -6.86
CA GLY A 709 12.34 36.06 -7.22
C GLY A 709 12.80 36.14 -8.68
N SER A 710 14.10 36.28 -8.91
CA SER A 710 14.73 36.41 -10.23
C SER A 710 14.40 35.29 -11.23
N ILE A 711 13.93 34.13 -10.74
CA ILE A 711 13.49 33.01 -11.58
C ILE A 711 12.19 33.33 -12.33
N LEU A 712 11.22 34.01 -11.70
CA LEU A 712 9.97 34.39 -12.34
C LEU A 712 10.18 35.53 -13.35
N ASP A 713 11.01 36.52 -13.01
CA ASP A 713 11.41 37.58 -13.95
C ASP A 713 12.02 37.00 -15.23
N THR A 714 12.83 35.94 -15.09
CA THR A 714 13.44 35.22 -16.21
C THR A 714 12.38 34.48 -17.05
N TRP A 715 11.33 33.94 -16.44
CA TRP A 715 10.26 33.19 -17.12
C TRP A 715 9.25 34.10 -17.82
N LEU A 716 8.99 35.28 -17.25
CA LEU A 716 8.02 36.26 -17.74
C LEU A 716 8.62 37.29 -18.72
N LYS A 717 9.95 37.37 -18.83
CA LYS A 717 10.60 38.13 -19.91
C LYS A 717 10.12 37.59 -21.28
N PRO A 718 9.67 38.45 -22.22
CA PRO A 718 9.18 38.01 -23.53
C PRO A 718 10.23 37.17 -24.27
N THR A 719 9.87 35.92 -24.58
CA THR A 719 10.71 34.97 -25.34
C THR A 719 9.82 34.14 -26.29
N PRO A 720 10.29 33.75 -27.49
CA PRO A 720 9.43 33.12 -28.48
C PRO A 720 8.67 31.90 -27.94
N GLY A 721 7.34 31.95 -28.02
CA GLY A 721 6.43 30.90 -27.54
C GLY A 721 5.97 31.02 -26.08
N ASN A 722 6.62 31.82 -25.24
CA ASN A 722 6.19 32.05 -23.85
C ASN A 722 4.91 32.91 -23.77
N LEU A 723 4.19 32.86 -22.64
CA LEU A 723 2.88 33.50 -22.52
C LEU A 723 2.92 35.02 -22.78
N VAL A 724 3.93 35.71 -22.26
CA VAL A 724 4.06 37.16 -22.42
C VAL A 724 4.33 37.54 -23.88
N ALA A 725 5.12 36.76 -24.62
CA ALA A 725 5.29 36.96 -26.06
C ALA A 725 3.98 36.72 -26.85
N ARG A 726 3.23 35.65 -26.55
CA ARG A 726 1.93 35.39 -27.19
C ARG A 726 0.88 36.46 -26.88
N ALA A 727 0.91 37.03 -25.67
CA ALA A 727 0.09 38.17 -25.29
C ALA A 727 0.53 39.48 -25.97
N GLN A 728 1.83 39.67 -26.22
CA GLN A 728 2.38 40.83 -26.93
C GLN A 728 1.96 40.86 -28.41
N GLU A 729 1.73 39.69 -29.03
CA GLU A 729 1.19 39.57 -30.40
C GLU A 729 -0.28 40.00 -30.51
N LYS A 730 -1.02 40.07 -29.40
CA LYS A 730 -2.43 40.47 -29.37
C LYS A 730 -2.56 41.99 -29.43
N LYS A 731 -3.48 42.47 -30.27
CA LYS A 731 -3.68 43.92 -30.49
C LYS A 731 -4.70 44.46 -29.50
N GLU A 732 -5.87 43.85 -29.47
CA GLU A 732 -6.97 44.31 -28.64
C GLU A 732 -6.81 43.84 -27.19
N PRO A 733 -7.15 44.65 -26.17
CA PRO A 733 -7.07 44.23 -24.78
C PRO A 733 -7.95 43.01 -24.46
N ALA A 734 -9.05 42.81 -25.17
CA ALA A 734 -9.89 41.62 -25.04
C ALA A 734 -9.16 40.34 -25.51
N GLU A 735 -8.35 40.41 -26.57
CA GLU A 735 -7.51 39.28 -27.02
C GLU A 735 -6.38 38.97 -26.02
N VAL A 736 -5.84 40.00 -25.36
CA VAL A 736 -4.86 39.83 -24.26
C VAL A 736 -5.52 39.14 -23.07
N ALA A 737 -6.68 39.62 -22.63
CA ALA A 737 -7.44 39.04 -21.54
C ALA A 737 -7.80 37.58 -21.83
N ASP A 738 -8.27 37.28 -23.05
CA ASP A 738 -8.56 35.91 -23.50
C ASP A 738 -7.33 34.98 -23.40
N GLU A 739 -6.15 35.41 -23.90
CA GLU A 739 -4.93 34.60 -23.85
C GLU A 739 -4.42 34.37 -22.43
N LEU A 740 -4.44 35.41 -21.57
CA LEU A 740 -4.00 35.29 -20.18
C LEU A 740 -4.94 34.38 -19.37
N TYR A 741 -6.24 34.62 -19.41
CA TYR A 741 -7.20 33.90 -18.57
C TYR A 741 -7.34 32.42 -18.94
N HIS A 742 -7.31 32.08 -20.24
CA HIS A 742 -7.28 30.68 -20.67
C HIS A 742 -5.98 29.95 -20.27
N ALA A 743 -4.83 30.64 -20.26
CA ALA A 743 -3.55 30.04 -19.89
C ALA A 743 -3.33 29.88 -18.37
N LEU A 744 -3.93 30.75 -17.56
CA LEU A 744 -3.71 30.84 -16.12
C LEU A 744 -4.83 30.18 -15.30
N PHE A 745 -6.08 30.47 -15.67
CA PHE A 745 -7.27 30.06 -14.93
C PHE A 745 -8.08 28.97 -15.63
N ALA A 746 -7.90 28.80 -16.94
CA ALA A 746 -8.67 27.90 -17.80
C ALA A 746 -10.15 28.28 -17.96
N ARG A 747 -10.44 29.58 -17.84
CA ARG A 747 -11.74 30.21 -18.10
C ARG A 747 -11.57 31.45 -18.99
N PRO A 748 -12.62 31.97 -19.63
CA PRO A 748 -12.60 33.33 -20.16
C PRO A 748 -12.48 34.37 -19.03
N ALA A 749 -11.95 35.55 -19.37
CA ALA A 749 -11.99 36.73 -18.51
C ALA A 749 -13.44 37.23 -18.38
N THR A 750 -13.81 37.76 -17.21
CA THR A 750 -15.08 38.49 -17.03
C THR A 750 -15.00 39.87 -17.70
N ALA A 751 -16.15 40.56 -17.82
CA ALA A 751 -16.23 41.91 -18.36
C ALA A 751 -15.39 42.92 -17.54
N ASP A 752 -15.42 42.80 -16.21
CA ASP A 752 -14.69 43.69 -15.31
C ASP A 752 -13.17 43.44 -15.39
N GLU A 753 -12.74 42.18 -15.43
CA GLU A 753 -11.33 41.80 -15.62
C GLU A 753 -10.79 42.25 -16.98
N THR A 754 -11.60 42.13 -18.04
CA THR A 754 -11.27 42.63 -19.38
C THR A 754 -11.14 44.16 -19.39
N THR A 755 -12.00 44.85 -18.64
CA THR A 755 -11.96 46.31 -18.49
C THR A 755 -10.70 46.74 -17.74
N ALA A 756 -10.37 46.08 -16.62
CA ALA A 756 -9.17 46.34 -15.83
C ALA A 756 -7.88 46.16 -16.65
N ILE A 757 -7.77 45.07 -17.44
CA ILE A 757 -6.66 44.86 -18.38
C ILE A 757 -6.63 45.97 -19.44
N SER A 758 -7.78 46.36 -19.98
CA SER A 758 -7.91 47.42 -20.99
C SER A 758 -7.39 48.76 -20.47
N ASP A 759 -7.76 49.16 -19.26
CA ASP A 759 -7.37 50.44 -18.69
C ASP A 759 -5.89 50.45 -18.27
N TYR A 760 -5.40 49.42 -17.60
CA TYR A 760 -3.99 49.28 -17.25
C TYR A 760 -3.06 49.31 -18.49
N LEU A 761 -3.44 48.64 -19.58
CA LEU A 761 -2.67 48.68 -20.84
C LEU A 761 -2.80 50.00 -21.61
N LYS A 762 -3.84 50.83 -21.37
CA LYS A 762 -3.94 52.18 -21.94
C LYS A 762 -3.00 53.17 -21.25
N GLU A 763 -2.76 53.00 -19.95
CA GLU A 763 -1.83 53.82 -19.18
C GLU A 763 -0.37 53.45 -19.46
N ARG A 764 -0.08 52.14 -19.63
CA ARG A 764 1.27 51.59 -19.85
C ARG A 764 1.61 51.34 -21.33
N LYS A 765 1.35 52.32 -22.21
CA LYS A 765 1.59 52.16 -23.67
C LYS A 765 3.07 52.10 -24.05
N GLU A 766 3.88 53.00 -23.47
CA GLU A 766 5.31 53.14 -23.81
C GLU A 766 6.15 51.93 -23.37
N ASP A 767 5.67 51.15 -22.40
CA ASP A 767 6.34 49.99 -21.83
C ASP A 767 5.46 48.72 -21.80
N ARG A 768 4.53 48.59 -22.76
CA ARG A 768 3.60 47.46 -22.91
C ARG A 768 4.21 46.06 -22.63
N PRO A 769 5.43 45.70 -23.06
CA PRO A 769 6.00 44.39 -22.75
C PRO A 769 6.27 44.16 -21.25
N VAL A 770 6.60 45.23 -20.51
CA VAL A 770 6.77 45.19 -19.05
C VAL A 770 5.41 45.08 -18.38
N ALA A 771 4.44 45.88 -18.83
CA ALA A 771 3.05 45.83 -18.36
C ALA A 771 2.41 44.44 -18.52
N LEU A 772 2.64 43.76 -19.65
CA LEU A 772 2.16 42.39 -19.88
C LEU A 772 2.85 41.36 -18.96
N ALA A 773 4.13 41.55 -18.64
CA ALA A 773 4.82 40.70 -17.67
C ALA A 773 4.30 40.93 -16.25
N GLU A 774 4.07 42.19 -15.84
CA GLU A 774 3.46 42.57 -14.56
C GLU A 774 2.03 42.02 -14.42
N LEU A 775 1.18 42.12 -15.45
CA LEU A 775 -0.15 41.48 -15.45
C LEU A 775 -0.05 39.97 -15.28
N THR A 776 0.82 39.30 -16.06
CA THR A 776 0.99 37.84 -15.99
C THR A 776 1.48 37.41 -14.61
N TRP A 777 2.41 38.17 -14.01
CA TRP A 777 2.89 37.97 -12.64
C TRP A 777 1.76 38.14 -11.62
N ALA A 778 0.97 39.22 -11.69
CA ALA A 778 -0.11 39.50 -10.75
C ALA A 778 -1.18 38.40 -10.76
N LEU A 779 -1.51 37.87 -11.94
CA LEU A 779 -2.44 36.76 -12.09
C LEU A 779 -1.85 35.42 -11.59
N LEU A 780 -0.55 35.15 -11.80
CA LEU A 780 0.16 33.99 -11.22
C LEU A 780 0.27 34.05 -9.68
N ALA A 781 0.35 35.27 -9.14
CA ALA A 781 0.41 35.52 -7.70
C ALA A 781 -0.97 35.56 -7.02
N SER A 782 -2.06 35.50 -7.80
CA SER A 782 -3.43 35.59 -7.26
C SER A 782 -3.82 34.36 -6.44
N SER A 783 -4.79 34.54 -5.54
CA SER A 783 -5.38 33.42 -4.80
C SER A 783 -5.99 32.38 -5.74
N GLU A 784 -6.71 32.79 -6.79
CA GLU A 784 -7.36 31.87 -7.72
C GLU A 784 -6.37 30.88 -8.37
N PHE A 785 -5.15 31.34 -8.70
CA PHE A 785 -4.13 30.48 -9.30
C PHE A 785 -3.61 29.42 -8.32
N ARG A 786 -3.68 29.67 -7.00
CA ARG A 786 -3.22 28.77 -5.94
C ARG A 786 -4.17 27.62 -5.63
N PHE A 787 -5.39 27.62 -6.15
CA PHE A 787 -6.38 26.60 -5.88
C PHE A 787 -6.82 25.84 -7.13
N ASN A 788 -7.18 24.58 -6.88
CA ASN A 788 -8.03 23.76 -7.71
C ASN A 788 -9.48 23.94 -7.19
N HIS A 789 -10.35 24.52 -8.01
CA HIS A 789 -11.72 24.91 -7.66
C HIS A 789 -12.78 23.99 -8.28
#